data_AF-F9UFZ5-F1
#
_entry.id   AF-F9UFZ5-F1
#
_cell.length_a   1.000
_cell.length_b   1.000
_cell.length_c   1.000
_cell.angle_alpha   90.00
_cell.angle_beta   90.00
_cell.angle_gamma   90.00
#
_symmetry.space_group_name_H-M   'P 1'
#
loop_
_entity.id
_entity.type
_entity.pdbx_description
1 polymer ?
#
loop_
_entity_poly.entity_id
_entity_poly.type
_entity_poly.pdbx_seq_one_letter_code
_entity_poly.pdbx_strand_id
1 'polypeptide(L)'
;MGSGKAVAGRRYLHRTLLDSAEPALTSGVDAALEMLRASVEPAFNVVRVAEDGSEVAFLNYPDFFETPFPALKESWRVDRTTGETGYRTYEDSLNPPILHRKELLLPGDYPGRAEYVALTEQAESIGLFDDPKRIGYRRQWEALVADAGYRIEGHALVPIGNLDGVAGEAADADQAATGTGEGSVLSRDVAGLGGALDWGAARHRTAMVRYGFSAPVQTLARHGFLDGRYRLFDYGCGRGDDVRGLRENGLTASGWDPYFAPDEPIAAADIVNLGFVINVIEDFDERLVALTRAWSLAERLLVVSVMLTNQNDPRGERFRDGVMTQRGTFQRYYTQSEIKTYLEQVLDEEPIPVAPGVLYVFRDKDAEQRFLVERYSRRSNRLRMPSTRPAPPPRERPARRDRAAERYAAYREPLERLWEIWLRLGRTPDKSEVDDLLPLIEGFGSLGKALRFLAMQKGPDGAEAALAEAEQARISDLEVYFALQQFSRRRAYKHLDAGLQRDIKAFFGDYPAALEAGRTQLFRIADTEAIADACRSAAEHGLGWLDSGASLQLHSRLVEQLPALLRVYVGAASMLYGDIREADLVKIHIGSGKLSLMRYDDFDGRVLPRMVERVKIKLREQDIDYFAYGDDFEPPYLYRKSRYINEECDGYPEQLAFDEALDALGLLPASGYGPAPGAFDALLERQRWTIADNALVRSRTIPEADAPCGRALTYRQLIECGETQAATGLANRPEQPETYTALCDLATQVLDPVIDYFGMIRLTYGFCSAPLAKAIPGRIDPKRDQHAAHERNRLGHPICSRLGAAVDFLVEDEDMLEVARWVVAETPFDRLYFYGSDMPIHVSYGPEQSRQVVLMLPGPSGRLVPKCVPVERFLDADG
;
A
#
# COMPACT_ATOMS: atom_id res chain seq x y z
N MET A 1 37.33 -1.40 2.40
CA MET A 1 35.93 -0.98 2.38
C MET A 1 35.78 0.00 1.23
N GLY A 2 34.86 -0.27 0.31
CA GLY A 2 34.63 0.61 -0.84
C GLY A 2 34.07 1.97 -0.39
N SER A 3 34.51 3.05 -1.06
CA SER A 3 33.94 4.41 -0.94
C SER A 3 32.45 4.46 -1.33
N GLY A 4 31.62 5.22 -0.61
CA GLY A 4 30.19 5.39 -0.92
C GLY A 4 29.27 4.85 0.18
N LYS A 5 27.95 5.08 0.03
CA LYS A 5 26.94 4.63 0.99
C LYS A 5 26.42 3.24 0.62
N ALA A 6 26.53 2.26 1.51
CA ALA A 6 25.98 0.92 1.31
C ALA A 6 24.64 0.75 2.04
N VAL A 7 23.60 0.30 1.35
CA VAL A 7 22.26 0.01 1.90
C VAL A 7 21.70 -1.21 1.20
N ALA A 8 21.32 -2.24 1.96
CA ALA A 8 20.61 -3.43 1.46
C ALA A 8 21.23 -4.05 0.19
N GLY A 9 22.54 -4.34 0.21
CA GLY A 9 23.24 -4.92 -0.94
C GLY A 9 23.45 -3.98 -2.12
N ARG A 10 23.31 -2.66 -1.91
CA ARG A 10 23.46 -1.65 -2.97
C ARG A 10 24.36 -0.51 -2.52
N ARG A 11 25.23 -0.05 -3.43
CA ARG A 11 26.21 1.03 -3.20
C ARG A 11 25.78 2.29 -3.95
N TYR A 12 25.70 3.40 -3.23
CA TYR A 12 25.29 4.71 -3.75
C TYR A 12 26.48 5.67 -3.76
N LEU A 13 26.68 6.35 -4.89
CA LEU A 13 27.76 7.32 -5.08
C LEU A 13 27.24 8.56 -5.80
N HIS A 14 27.64 9.75 -5.36
CA HIS A 14 27.47 10.97 -6.16
C HIS A 14 28.51 10.97 -7.30
N ARG A 15 28.23 11.64 -8.42
CA ARG A 15 29.14 11.70 -9.59
C ARG A 15 30.56 12.13 -9.22
N THR A 16 30.70 13.08 -8.31
CA THR A 16 32.01 13.54 -7.82
C THR A 16 32.82 12.47 -7.09
N LEU A 17 32.16 11.48 -6.48
CA LEU A 17 32.84 10.34 -5.85
C LEU A 17 33.14 9.24 -6.87
N LEU A 18 32.23 9.05 -7.84
CA LEU A 18 32.37 8.07 -8.93
C LEU A 18 33.67 8.27 -9.72
N ASP A 19 34.08 9.52 -9.95
CA ASP A 19 35.33 9.87 -10.66
C ASP A 19 36.60 9.30 -9.98
N SER A 20 36.50 8.97 -8.69
CA SER A 20 37.59 8.41 -7.87
C SER A 20 37.32 6.97 -7.40
N ALA A 21 36.27 6.34 -7.93
CA ALA A 21 35.88 4.98 -7.55
C ALA A 21 36.76 3.90 -8.21
N GLU A 22 36.55 2.65 -7.80
CA GLU A 22 37.28 1.49 -8.33
C GLU A 22 36.99 1.31 -9.84
N PRO A 23 38.01 1.04 -10.69
CA PRO A 23 37.83 0.96 -12.16
C PRO A 23 36.77 -0.03 -12.63
N ALA A 24 36.60 -1.14 -11.91
CA ALA A 24 35.58 -2.15 -12.21
C ALA A 24 34.15 -1.59 -12.04
N LEU A 25 33.93 -0.79 -10.99
CA LEU A 25 32.65 -0.13 -10.74
C LEU A 25 32.36 0.92 -11.79
N THR A 26 33.33 1.79 -12.10
CA THR A 26 33.18 2.84 -13.12
C THR A 26 32.90 2.24 -14.50
N SER A 27 33.62 1.18 -14.88
CA SER A 27 33.39 0.48 -16.16
C SER A 27 31.98 -0.13 -16.24
N GLY A 28 31.47 -0.68 -15.12
CA GLY A 28 30.10 -1.20 -15.04
C GLY A 28 29.04 -0.12 -15.20
N VAL A 29 29.25 1.04 -14.59
CA VAL A 29 28.36 2.22 -14.69
C VAL A 29 28.39 2.80 -16.11
N ASP A 30 29.57 2.95 -16.72
CA ASP A 30 29.71 3.47 -18.09
C ASP A 30 29.01 2.56 -19.11
N ALA A 31 29.16 1.25 -18.97
CA ALA A 31 28.46 0.28 -19.82
C ALA A 31 26.94 0.42 -19.69
N ALA A 32 26.42 0.56 -18.46
CA ALA A 32 24.98 0.79 -18.25
C ALA A 32 24.50 2.13 -18.81
N LEU A 33 25.33 3.18 -18.72
CA LEU A 33 25.01 4.51 -19.25
C LEU A 33 24.92 4.49 -20.78
N GLU A 34 25.84 3.81 -21.46
CA GLU A 34 25.81 3.63 -22.91
C GLU A 34 24.56 2.87 -23.38
N MET A 35 24.11 1.86 -22.62
CA MET A 35 22.85 1.15 -22.90
C MET A 35 21.65 2.09 -22.81
N LEU A 36 21.63 2.98 -21.82
CA LEU A 36 20.55 3.95 -21.66
C LEU A 36 20.54 5.01 -22.76
N ARG A 37 21.74 5.49 -23.15
CA ARG A 37 21.95 6.50 -24.20
C ARG A 37 21.49 6.09 -25.58
N ALA A 38 21.29 4.80 -25.83
CA ALA A 38 20.62 4.32 -27.02
C ALA A 38 19.17 4.86 -27.14
N SER A 39 18.54 5.23 -26.02
CA SER A 39 17.15 5.70 -25.97
C SER A 39 16.98 7.10 -25.36
N VAL A 40 17.76 7.45 -24.32
CA VAL A 40 17.63 8.73 -23.60
C VAL A 40 18.95 9.16 -22.96
N GLU A 41 19.22 10.47 -22.89
CA GLU A 41 20.33 11.01 -22.09
C GLU A 41 19.83 11.30 -20.66
N PRO A 42 20.28 10.57 -19.62
CA PRO A 42 19.78 10.73 -18.27
C PRO A 42 20.40 11.95 -17.59
N ALA A 43 19.57 12.84 -17.05
CA ALA A 43 20.02 13.88 -16.15
C ALA A 43 20.17 13.30 -14.74
N PHE A 44 21.38 12.87 -14.35
CA PHE A 44 21.62 12.29 -13.02
C PHE A 44 22.80 12.93 -12.28
N ASN A 45 22.78 12.82 -10.96
CA ASN A 45 23.88 13.20 -10.07
C ASN A 45 24.27 12.12 -9.06
N VAL A 46 23.44 11.08 -8.88
CA VAL A 46 23.74 9.92 -8.03
C VAL A 46 23.60 8.63 -8.84
N VAL A 47 24.49 7.67 -8.61
CA VAL A 47 24.39 6.30 -9.12
C VAL A 47 24.17 5.33 -7.97
N ARG A 48 23.33 4.32 -8.20
CA ARG A 48 23.12 3.17 -7.31
C ARG A 48 23.51 1.91 -8.05
N VAL A 49 24.40 1.10 -7.50
CA VAL A 49 24.92 -0.13 -8.11
C VAL A 49 24.63 -1.29 -7.16
N ALA A 50 24.06 -2.38 -7.65
CA ALA A 50 23.93 -3.62 -6.89
C ALA A 50 25.31 -4.20 -6.54
N GLU A 51 25.45 -4.92 -5.43
CA GLU A 51 26.73 -5.49 -4.99
C GLU A 51 27.36 -6.45 -6.02
N ASP A 52 26.52 -7.20 -6.73
CA ASP A 52 26.92 -8.09 -7.83
C ASP A 52 27.14 -7.34 -9.16
N GLY A 53 26.85 -6.05 -9.20
CA GLY A 53 26.91 -5.20 -10.38
C GLY A 53 25.87 -5.53 -11.45
N SER A 54 24.87 -6.37 -11.17
CA SER A 54 23.83 -6.76 -12.14
C SER A 54 22.91 -5.59 -12.51
N GLU A 55 22.58 -4.74 -11.53
CA GLU A 55 21.70 -3.59 -11.72
C GLU A 55 22.44 -2.27 -11.44
N VAL A 56 22.26 -1.30 -12.33
CA VAL A 56 22.69 0.09 -12.15
C VAL A 56 21.49 1.01 -12.30
N ALA A 57 21.31 1.93 -11.34
CA ALA A 57 20.31 2.98 -11.42
C ALA A 57 20.94 4.38 -11.36
N PHE A 58 20.49 5.25 -12.25
CA PHE A 58 20.86 6.66 -12.34
C PHE A 58 19.75 7.49 -11.70
N LEU A 59 20.10 8.32 -10.72
CA LEU A 59 19.16 9.04 -9.86
C LEU A 59 19.39 10.55 -9.97
N ASN A 60 18.30 11.29 -10.16
CA ASN A 60 18.30 12.75 -10.25
C ASN A 60 17.77 13.40 -8.96
N TYR A 61 18.65 14.03 -8.20
CA TYR A 61 18.30 14.84 -7.04
C TYR A 61 18.58 16.32 -7.35
N PRO A 62 17.66 17.08 -7.94
CA PRO A 62 17.96 18.42 -8.46
C PRO A 62 18.53 19.37 -7.40
N ASP A 63 18.03 19.29 -6.17
CA ASP A 63 18.43 20.14 -5.03
C ASP A 63 19.43 19.44 -4.08
N PHE A 64 20.30 18.58 -4.62
CA PHE A 64 21.19 17.71 -3.84
C PHE A 64 22.03 18.47 -2.82
N PHE A 65 22.52 19.66 -3.16
CA PHE A 65 23.37 20.45 -2.28
C PHE A 65 22.55 21.41 -1.42
N GLU A 66 21.51 21.98 -1.99
CA GLU A 66 20.66 23.04 -1.47
C GLU A 66 19.81 22.58 -0.29
N THR A 67 19.34 21.32 -0.31
CA THR A 67 18.44 20.77 0.71
C THR A 67 19.13 19.71 1.57
N PRO A 68 18.76 19.55 2.85
CA PRO A 68 19.36 18.54 3.73
C PRO A 68 19.00 17.11 3.32
N PHE A 69 17.74 16.90 2.92
CA PHE A 69 17.20 15.61 2.49
C PHE A 69 16.59 15.77 1.09
N PRO A 70 17.43 15.79 0.04
CA PRO A 70 16.95 16.08 -1.31
C PRO A 70 16.01 14.98 -1.79
N ALA A 71 14.92 15.39 -2.44
CA ALA A 71 13.95 14.47 -3.01
C ALA A 71 14.40 13.98 -4.38
N LEU A 72 14.15 12.70 -4.64
CA LEU A 72 14.38 12.07 -5.93
C LEU A 72 13.36 12.62 -6.92
N LYS A 73 13.82 13.21 -8.02
CA LYS A 73 12.94 13.66 -9.10
C LYS A 73 12.72 12.55 -10.13
N GLU A 74 13.81 11.89 -10.55
CA GLU A 74 13.79 10.90 -11.62
C GLU A 74 14.75 9.75 -11.36
N SER A 75 14.41 8.57 -11.87
CA SER A 75 15.22 7.36 -11.78
C SER A 75 15.20 6.61 -13.10
N TRP A 76 16.38 6.25 -13.60
CA TRP A 76 16.57 5.32 -14.70
C TRP A 76 17.26 4.07 -14.21
N ARG A 77 16.68 2.90 -14.45
CA ARG A 77 17.23 1.59 -14.05
C ARG A 77 17.71 0.86 -15.30
N VAL A 78 18.85 0.18 -15.18
CA VAL A 78 19.40 -0.71 -16.20
C VAL A 78 19.75 -2.03 -15.54
N ASP A 79 19.09 -3.10 -15.98
CA ASP A 79 19.52 -4.47 -15.71
C ASP A 79 20.56 -4.85 -16.77
N ARG A 80 21.80 -5.05 -16.34
CA ARG A 80 22.93 -5.33 -17.24
C ARG A 80 22.95 -6.78 -17.73
N THR A 81 22.22 -7.69 -17.07
CA THR A 81 22.14 -9.10 -17.44
C THR A 81 21.11 -9.31 -18.54
N THR A 82 19.94 -8.68 -18.41
CA THR A 82 18.84 -8.79 -19.40
C THR A 82 18.89 -7.70 -20.47
N GLY A 83 19.50 -6.57 -20.16
CA GLY A 83 19.47 -5.36 -20.98
C GLY A 83 18.19 -4.55 -20.87
N GLU A 84 17.28 -4.92 -19.97
CA GLU A 84 16.06 -4.18 -19.72
C GLU A 84 16.34 -2.82 -19.06
N THR A 85 15.70 -1.78 -19.58
CA THR A 85 15.74 -0.43 -19.02
C THR A 85 14.38 -0.07 -18.43
N GLY A 86 14.39 0.78 -17.39
CA GLY A 86 13.19 1.30 -16.76
C GLY A 86 13.35 2.78 -16.41
N TYR A 87 12.23 3.51 -16.42
CA TYR A 87 12.17 4.91 -16.04
C TYR A 87 11.07 5.14 -15.01
N ARG A 88 11.32 6.04 -14.06
CA ARG A 88 10.33 6.52 -13.10
C ARG A 88 10.54 8.00 -12.81
N THR A 89 9.46 8.77 -12.85
CA THR A 89 9.39 10.15 -12.39
C THR A 89 8.60 10.25 -11.09
N TYR A 90 9.01 11.16 -10.23
CA TYR A 90 8.34 11.52 -8.98
C TYR A 90 7.97 13.01 -8.95
N GLU A 91 7.99 13.67 -10.11
CA GLU A 91 7.68 15.10 -10.24
C GLU A 91 6.27 15.43 -9.70
N ASP A 92 5.31 14.55 -9.93
CA ASP A 92 3.92 14.68 -9.45
C ASP A 92 3.68 14.01 -8.09
N SER A 93 4.70 13.41 -7.48
CA SER A 93 4.55 12.68 -6.23
C SER A 93 4.46 13.63 -5.04
N LEU A 94 3.45 13.45 -4.20
CA LEU A 94 3.32 14.16 -2.93
C LEU A 94 4.17 13.55 -1.82
N ASN A 95 4.76 12.39 -2.06
CA ASN A 95 5.57 11.68 -1.09
C ASN A 95 6.85 11.08 -1.71
N PRO A 96 7.67 11.87 -2.44
CA PRO A 96 8.79 11.33 -3.17
C PRO A 96 9.83 10.70 -2.22
N PRO A 97 10.62 9.72 -2.71
CA PRO A 97 11.77 9.22 -1.97
C PRO A 97 12.75 10.36 -1.68
N ILE A 98 13.38 10.32 -0.51
CA ILE A 98 14.38 11.32 -0.10
C ILE A 98 15.72 10.65 0.23
N LEU A 99 16.80 11.41 0.00
CA LEU A 99 18.14 10.94 0.31
C LEU A 99 18.56 11.32 1.73
N HIS A 100 19.01 10.32 2.47
CA HIS A 100 19.63 10.51 3.79
C HIS A 100 21.13 10.28 3.72
N ARG A 101 21.87 10.82 4.69
CA ARG A 101 23.31 10.60 4.86
C ARG A 101 24.12 10.93 3.59
N LYS A 102 23.82 12.08 2.98
CA LYS A 102 24.43 12.50 1.69
C LYS A 102 25.95 12.72 1.77
N GLU A 103 26.49 12.94 2.97
CA GLU A 103 27.92 12.97 3.26
C GLU A 103 28.66 11.67 2.93
N LEU A 104 27.96 10.54 2.92
CA LEU A 104 28.53 9.23 2.58
C LEU A 104 28.65 9.03 1.06
N LEU A 105 27.97 9.85 0.26
CA LEU A 105 28.00 9.79 -1.20
C LEU A 105 29.09 10.68 -1.82
N LEU A 106 29.78 11.48 -1.01
CA LEU A 106 30.76 12.49 -1.44
C LEU A 106 32.20 12.13 -1.03
N PRO A 107 33.22 12.65 -1.73
CA PRO A 107 34.62 12.56 -1.30
C PRO A 107 34.84 13.13 0.10
N GLY A 108 35.78 12.56 0.86
CA GLY A 108 36.05 12.95 2.25
C GLY A 108 36.46 14.42 2.43
N ASP A 109 37.04 15.01 1.39
CA ASP A 109 37.52 16.40 1.30
C ASP A 109 36.52 17.35 0.61
N TYR A 110 35.29 16.90 0.33
CA TYR A 110 34.30 17.71 -0.37
C TYR A 110 33.89 18.97 0.44
N PRO A 111 33.88 20.18 -0.15
CA PRO A 111 33.46 21.42 0.53
C PRO A 111 32.02 21.34 1.06
N GLY A 112 31.80 21.69 2.32
CA GLY A 112 30.47 21.63 2.96
C GLY A 112 30.10 20.25 3.54
N ARG A 113 30.90 19.19 3.30
CA ARG A 113 30.63 17.85 3.85
C ARG A 113 30.51 17.82 5.38
N ALA A 114 31.28 18.67 6.08
CA ALA A 114 31.26 18.75 7.53
C ALA A 114 29.88 19.15 8.09
N GLU A 115 29.15 20.02 7.39
CA GLU A 115 27.78 20.42 7.78
C GLU A 115 26.80 19.25 7.65
N TYR A 116 26.93 18.46 6.58
CA TYR A 116 26.11 17.26 6.37
C TYR A 116 26.38 16.18 7.43
N VAL A 117 27.66 15.98 7.80
CA VAL A 117 28.04 15.08 8.90
C VAL A 117 27.39 15.53 10.21
N ALA A 118 27.47 16.83 10.54
CA ALA A 118 26.89 17.37 11.77
C ALA A 118 25.36 17.20 11.83
N LEU A 119 24.66 17.35 10.70
CA LEU A 119 23.22 17.08 10.61
C LEU A 119 22.91 15.59 10.83
N THR A 120 23.67 14.69 10.20
CA THR A 120 23.51 13.25 10.40
C THR A 120 23.74 12.86 11.86
N GLU A 121 24.78 13.37 12.51
CA GLU A 121 25.06 13.11 13.94
C GLU A 121 23.94 13.63 14.84
N GLN A 122 23.36 14.79 14.54
CA GLN A 122 22.18 15.30 15.24
C GLN A 122 20.99 14.34 15.09
N ALA A 123 20.67 13.93 13.86
CA ALA A 123 19.58 13.01 13.57
C ALA A 123 19.77 11.63 14.24
N GLU A 124 21.00 11.11 14.28
CA GLU A 124 21.35 9.89 15.02
C GLU A 124 21.14 10.06 16.53
N SER A 125 21.56 11.19 17.09
CA SER A 125 21.48 11.42 18.54
C SER A 125 20.04 11.44 19.10
N ILE A 126 19.06 11.72 18.24
CA ILE A 126 17.64 11.74 18.59
C ILE A 126 16.86 10.55 18.01
N GLY A 127 17.55 9.53 17.48
CA GLY A 127 16.94 8.27 17.04
C GLY A 127 16.18 8.33 15.71
N LEU A 128 16.35 9.37 14.88
CA LEU A 128 15.62 9.47 13.59
C LEU A 128 15.97 8.37 12.59
N PHE A 129 17.08 7.65 12.79
CA PHE A 129 17.51 6.55 11.91
C PHE A 129 17.28 5.15 12.51
N ASP A 130 16.56 5.04 13.63
CA ASP A 130 16.36 3.77 14.35
C ASP A 130 15.48 2.78 13.55
N ASP A 131 14.51 3.28 12.79
CA ASP A 131 13.66 2.47 11.90
C ASP A 131 13.89 2.83 10.42
N PRO A 132 14.87 2.20 9.75
CA PRO A 132 15.23 2.53 8.37
C PRO A 132 14.13 2.23 7.35
N LYS A 133 13.08 1.46 7.70
CA LYS A 133 11.98 1.15 6.79
C LYS A 133 11.08 2.36 6.56
N ARG A 134 11.00 3.26 7.55
CA ARG A 134 10.03 4.37 7.57
C ARG A 134 10.63 5.72 7.19
N ILE A 135 11.95 5.80 7.02
CA ILE A 135 12.61 7.09 6.74
C ILE A 135 12.65 7.46 5.26
N GLY A 136 12.51 6.49 4.35
CA GLY A 136 12.84 6.65 2.93
C GLY A 136 12.02 7.68 2.14
N TYR A 137 10.91 8.19 2.69
CA TYR A 137 9.91 9.00 1.99
C TYR A 137 9.59 10.28 2.75
N ARG A 138 9.33 11.37 2.02
CA ARG A 138 9.22 12.73 2.57
C ARG A 138 8.22 12.85 3.72
N ARG A 139 6.98 12.40 3.55
CA ARG A 139 5.90 12.57 4.54
C ARG A 139 6.20 11.81 5.83
N GLN A 140 6.66 10.57 5.71
CA GLN A 140 7.02 9.75 6.86
C GLN A 140 8.22 10.35 7.60
N TRP A 141 9.21 10.87 6.87
CA TRP A 141 10.35 11.56 7.44
C TRP A 141 9.95 12.85 8.17
N GLU A 142 9.14 13.69 7.55
CA GLU A 142 8.65 14.94 8.16
C GLU A 142 7.81 14.67 9.41
N ALA A 143 6.96 13.63 9.38
CA ALA A 143 6.20 13.19 10.55
C ALA A 143 7.13 12.71 11.67
N LEU A 144 8.12 11.87 11.35
CA LEU A 144 9.10 11.36 12.33
C LEU A 144 9.90 12.50 13.00
N VAL A 145 10.32 13.49 12.21
CA VAL A 145 11.02 14.68 12.72
C VAL A 145 10.12 15.51 13.63
N ALA A 146 8.86 15.70 13.25
CA ALA A 146 7.87 16.43 14.05
C ALA A 146 7.54 15.71 15.35
N ASP A 147 7.38 14.39 15.31
CA ASP A 147 7.11 13.53 16.47
C ASP A 147 8.30 13.53 17.46
N ALA A 148 9.53 13.65 16.95
CA ALA A 148 10.72 13.87 17.77
C ALA A 148 10.79 15.28 18.40
N GLY A 149 9.87 16.19 18.05
CA GLY A 149 9.80 17.56 18.58
C GLY A 149 10.67 18.56 17.83
N TYR A 150 11.08 18.25 16.59
CA TYR A 150 11.97 19.08 15.78
C TYR A 150 11.32 19.54 14.48
N ARG A 151 11.91 20.56 13.87
CA ARG A 151 11.68 20.96 12.48
C ARG A 151 13.01 21.19 11.79
N ILE A 152 13.04 21.07 10.48
CA ILE A 152 14.24 21.28 9.68
C ILE A 152 14.30 22.75 9.24
N GLU A 153 15.41 23.43 9.54
CA GLU A 153 15.72 24.76 9.00
C GLU A 153 17.14 24.76 8.40
N GLY A 154 17.24 24.93 7.08
CA GLY A 154 18.52 24.73 6.38
C GLY A 154 19.04 23.31 6.59
N HIS A 155 20.31 23.16 6.98
CA HIS A 155 20.93 21.87 7.31
C HIS A 155 21.01 21.63 8.83
N ALA A 156 20.02 22.12 9.59
CA ALA A 156 19.95 21.93 11.05
C ALA A 156 18.57 21.47 11.52
N LEU A 157 18.55 20.66 12.58
CA LEU A 157 17.33 20.30 13.32
C LEU A 157 17.11 21.31 14.45
N VAL A 158 16.02 22.05 14.37
CA VAL A 158 15.65 23.09 15.34
C VAL A 158 14.48 22.59 16.18
N PRO A 159 14.56 22.60 17.52
CA PRO A 159 13.44 22.26 18.37
C PRO A 159 12.22 23.11 18.05
N ILE A 160 11.05 22.48 17.96
CA ILE A 160 9.78 23.18 17.92
C ILE A 160 9.54 23.69 19.34
N GLY A 161 9.76 24.99 19.57
CA GLY A 161 9.45 25.61 20.86
C GLY A 161 7.98 25.40 21.20
N ASN A 162 7.70 24.81 22.36
CA ASN A 162 6.36 24.59 22.89
C ASN A 162 5.54 25.89 22.81
N LEU A 163 4.46 25.89 22.03
CA LEU A 163 3.33 26.77 22.26
C LEU A 163 2.44 26.07 23.28
N ASP A 164 2.37 26.64 24.48
CA ASP A 164 1.54 26.16 25.60
C ASP A 164 0.04 26.14 25.25
N GLY A 165 -0.64 25.07 25.72
CA GLY A 165 -2.10 24.93 25.87
C GLY A 165 -2.77 24.17 24.71
N VAL A 166 -3.35 22.98 24.87
CA VAL A 166 -4.07 22.39 26.01
C VAL A 166 -3.90 20.87 25.96
N ALA A 167 -3.24 20.29 26.96
CA ALA A 167 -3.31 18.86 27.24
C ALA A 167 -4.62 18.62 28.01
N GLY A 168 -5.62 18.05 27.33
CA GLY A 168 -6.83 17.51 27.95
C GLY A 168 -6.58 16.07 28.36
N GLU A 169 -6.55 15.86 29.66
CA GLU A 169 -6.27 14.61 30.37
C GLU A 169 -7.17 13.45 29.91
N ALA A 170 -6.56 12.34 29.50
CA ALA A 170 -7.23 11.04 29.41
C ALA A 170 -7.29 10.46 30.83
N ALA A 171 -8.50 10.38 31.38
CA ALA A 171 -8.76 9.70 32.65
C ALA A 171 -9.17 8.24 32.39
N ASP A 172 -8.27 7.33 32.73
CA ASP A 172 -8.61 5.95 33.08
C ASP A 172 -9.50 5.94 34.34
N ALA A 173 -10.64 5.27 34.26
CA ALA A 173 -11.38 4.81 35.43
C ALA A 173 -12.21 3.58 35.07
N ASP A 174 -11.59 2.41 35.21
CA ASP A 174 -12.29 1.12 35.28
C ASP A 174 -12.28 0.66 36.74
N GLN A 175 -13.46 0.60 37.38
CA GLN A 175 -13.70 -0.24 38.56
C GLN A 175 -15.15 -0.76 38.58
N ALA A 176 -15.22 -2.08 38.44
CA ALA A 176 -16.23 -3.04 38.85
C ALA A 176 -17.29 -2.61 39.89
N ALA A 177 -18.53 -3.04 39.66
CA ALA A 177 -19.41 -3.52 40.73
C ALA A 177 -20.42 -4.58 40.23
N THR A 178 -20.41 -5.69 40.97
CA THR A 178 -21.23 -6.90 40.96
C THR A 178 -22.69 -6.70 41.40
N GLY A 179 -23.57 -7.62 40.98
CA GLY A 179 -24.83 -7.99 41.68
C GLY A 179 -25.91 -8.50 40.71
N THR A 180 -26.10 -9.82 40.50
CA THR A 180 -26.95 -10.78 41.25
C THR A 180 -28.42 -10.37 41.47
N GLY A 181 -29.36 -11.24 41.04
CA GLY A 181 -30.78 -11.26 41.41
C GLY A 181 -31.67 -11.60 40.22
N GLU A 182 -31.88 -12.87 39.88
CA GLU A 182 -33.01 -13.72 40.32
C GLU A 182 -34.41 -13.30 39.82
N GLY A 183 -34.96 -14.12 38.92
CA GLY A 183 -36.26 -14.79 39.07
C GLY A 183 -37.56 -13.97 39.05
N SER A 184 -38.37 -14.16 38.00
CA SER A 184 -39.81 -14.32 38.17
C SER A 184 -40.43 -15.13 37.02
N VAL A 185 -41.36 -15.98 37.42
CA VAL A 185 -41.94 -17.13 36.73
C VAL A 185 -43.46 -16.90 36.64
N LEU A 186 -44.05 -17.29 35.50
CA LEU A 186 -45.48 -17.59 35.23
C LEU A 186 -46.55 -16.48 35.30
N SER A 187 -47.31 -16.35 34.21
CA SER A 187 -48.74 -16.72 34.25
C SER A 187 -49.26 -17.06 32.84
N ARG A 188 -50.24 -17.96 32.83
CA ARG A 188 -50.82 -18.68 31.70
C ARG A 188 -52.29 -18.27 31.58
N ASP A 189 -52.81 -18.41 30.36
CA ASP A 189 -54.22 -18.56 29.94
C ASP A 189 -55.09 -17.29 29.86
N VAL A 190 -55.70 -17.04 28.69
CA VAL A 190 -57.08 -17.44 28.33
C VAL A 190 -57.28 -17.29 26.80
N ALA A 191 -57.94 -18.29 26.21
CA ALA A 191 -58.32 -18.38 24.80
C ALA A 191 -59.61 -17.61 24.48
N GLY A 192 -59.77 -17.16 23.22
CA GLY A 192 -61.08 -17.14 22.58
C GLY A 192 -61.35 -16.06 21.53
N LEU A 193 -61.69 -16.56 20.33
CA LEU A 193 -62.56 -16.00 19.28
C LEU A 193 -61.90 -15.25 18.11
N GLY A 194 -62.27 -15.73 16.92
CA GLY A 194 -61.65 -15.47 15.64
C GLY A 194 -62.16 -14.22 14.91
N GLY A 195 -61.39 -13.86 13.90
CA GLY A 195 -61.63 -12.81 12.92
C GLY A 195 -60.43 -12.78 11.98
N ALA A 196 -60.69 -12.74 10.68
CA ALA A 196 -59.70 -12.88 9.61
C ALA A 196 -58.44 -12.02 9.82
N LEU A 197 -57.26 -12.65 9.84
CA LEU A 197 -55.98 -11.94 9.98
C LEU A 197 -55.37 -11.70 8.59
N ASP A 198 -55.44 -10.43 8.20
CA ASP A 198 -54.52 -9.75 7.30
C ASP A 198 -53.08 -10.03 7.76
N TRP A 199 -52.28 -10.71 6.92
CA TRP A 199 -50.91 -11.12 7.26
C TRP A 199 -49.92 -10.05 6.78
N GLY A 200 -49.45 -9.19 7.69
CA GLY A 200 -48.36 -8.24 7.47
C GLY A 200 -47.03 -8.76 8.05
N ALA A 201 -45.93 -8.65 7.30
CA ALA A 201 -44.62 -9.09 7.76
C ALA A 201 -44.12 -8.26 8.96
N ALA A 202 -43.36 -8.85 9.89
CA ALA A 202 -42.82 -8.17 11.08
C ALA A 202 -41.59 -7.28 10.75
N ARG A 203 -41.79 -6.26 9.90
CA ARG A 203 -40.75 -5.35 9.36
C ARG A 203 -39.90 -4.63 10.42
N HIS A 204 -40.44 -4.43 11.63
CA HIS A 204 -39.75 -3.77 12.74
C HIS A 204 -38.58 -4.59 13.32
N ARG A 205 -38.43 -5.87 12.97
CA ARG A 205 -37.36 -6.74 13.49
C ARG A 205 -36.08 -6.76 12.63
N THR A 206 -36.07 -6.06 11.49
CA THR A 206 -34.94 -5.98 10.56
C THR A 206 -33.93 -4.86 10.87
N ALA A 207 -34.27 -3.90 11.73
CA ALA A 207 -33.35 -2.82 12.13
C ALA A 207 -32.24 -3.34 13.07
N MET A 208 -31.00 -3.35 12.59
CA MET A 208 -29.80 -3.73 13.36
C MET A 208 -29.13 -2.51 14.01
N VAL A 209 -28.57 -2.69 15.22
CA VAL A 209 -27.65 -1.71 15.84
C VAL A 209 -26.27 -1.86 15.19
N ARG A 210 -25.70 -0.77 14.67
CA ARG A 210 -24.36 -0.76 14.05
C ARG A 210 -23.45 0.28 14.72
N TYR A 211 -22.16 -0.02 14.78
CA TYR A 211 -21.12 0.95 15.10
C TYR A 211 -20.60 1.54 13.76
N GLY A 212 -21.02 2.76 13.42
CA GLY A 212 -20.62 3.50 12.20
C GLY A 212 -21.78 3.86 11.25
N PHE A 213 -21.56 4.86 10.38
CA PHE A 213 -22.55 5.34 9.39
C PHE A 213 -22.90 4.28 8.35
N SER A 214 -24.14 4.28 7.84
CA SER A 214 -24.58 3.36 6.78
C SER A 214 -23.93 3.66 5.42
N ALA A 215 -23.92 2.65 4.53
CA ALA A 215 -23.39 2.77 3.17
C ALA A 215 -23.88 4.01 2.40
N PRO A 216 -25.18 4.35 2.35
CA PRO A 216 -25.63 5.57 1.66
C PRO A 216 -25.08 6.86 2.29
N VAL A 217 -24.91 6.91 3.61
CA VAL A 217 -24.35 8.09 4.28
C VAL A 217 -22.85 8.22 4.01
N GLN A 218 -22.13 7.10 3.99
CA GLN A 218 -20.71 7.09 3.61
C GLN A 218 -20.49 7.56 2.16
N THR A 219 -21.36 7.18 1.22
CA THR A 219 -21.27 7.65 -0.17
C THR A 219 -21.57 9.14 -0.28
N LEU A 220 -22.51 9.67 0.50
CA LEU A 220 -22.80 11.11 0.54
C LEU A 220 -21.60 11.90 1.06
N ALA A 221 -20.94 11.42 2.12
CA ALA A 221 -19.70 12.00 2.64
C ALA A 221 -18.60 12.02 1.56
N ARG A 222 -18.36 10.85 0.94
CA ARG A 222 -17.33 10.66 -0.09
C ARG A 222 -17.51 11.61 -1.27
N HIS A 223 -18.75 11.96 -1.63
CA HIS A 223 -19.07 12.82 -2.76
C HIS A 223 -19.35 14.28 -2.37
N GLY A 224 -19.00 14.69 -1.14
CA GLY A 224 -19.08 16.09 -0.74
C GLY A 224 -20.49 16.62 -0.48
N PHE A 225 -21.47 15.75 -0.30
CA PHE A 225 -22.86 16.15 0.00
C PHE A 225 -23.11 16.41 1.49
N LEU A 226 -22.12 16.17 2.36
CA LEU A 226 -22.22 16.32 3.83
C LEU A 226 -21.31 17.45 4.36
N ASP A 227 -21.23 18.56 3.65
CA ASP A 227 -20.39 19.72 3.99
C ASP A 227 -21.13 20.80 4.81
N GLY A 228 -22.34 20.51 5.26
CA GLY A 228 -23.18 21.42 6.05
C GLY A 228 -24.08 22.35 5.22
N ARG A 229 -23.98 22.36 3.88
CA ARG A 229 -24.82 23.21 3.02
C ARG A 229 -26.22 22.65 2.78
N TYR A 230 -26.41 21.36 2.95
CA TYR A 230 -27.65 20.65 2.59
C TYR A 230 -28.40 20.12 3.80
N ARG A 231 -29.74 20.15 3.74
CA ARG A 231 -30.61 19.46 4.69
C ARG A 231 -30.80 18.02 4.26
N LEU A 232 -30.67 17.08 5.21
CA LEU A 232 -30.85 15.65 4.97
C LEU A 232 -32.10 15.13 5.69
N PHE A 233 -32.93 14.38 4.97
CA PHE A 233 -34.08 13.66 5.54
C PHE A 233 -33.96 12.15 5.28
N ASP A 234 -34.00 11.35 6.33
CA ASP A 234 -33.92 9.89 6.25
C ASP A 234 -35.31 9.25 6.34
N TYR A 235 -35.81 8.76 5.21
CA TYR A 235 -37.12 8.15 5.07
C TYR A 235 -37.02 6.65 5.37
N GLY A 236 -37.52 6.23 6.54
CA GLY A 236 -37.34 4.89 7.11
C GLY A 236 -36.05 4.76 7.92
N CYS A 237 -35.78 5.72 8.81
CA CYS A 237 -34.52 5.81 9.55
C CYS A 237 -34.31 4.71 10.61
N GLY A 238 -35.29 3.82 10.82
CA GLY A 238 -35.23 2.80 11.85
C GLY A 238 -34.97 3.41 13.23
N ARG A 239 -33.92 2.96 13.92
CA ARG A 239 -33.55 3.47 15.25
C ARG A 239 -32.86 4.84 15.23
N GLY A 240 -32.61 5.41 14.05
CA GLY A 240 -32.07 6.77 13.90
C GLY A 240 -30.57 6.93 14.16
N ASP A 241 -29.77 5.86 14.07
CA ASP A 241 -28.32 5.90 14.33
C ASP A 241 -27.58 6.86 13.39
N ASP A 242 -27.88 6.82 12.09
CA ASP A 242 -27.31 7.73 11.09
C ASP A 242 -27.72 9.19 11.34
N VAL A 243 -29.00 9.44 11.60
CA VAL A 243 -29.53 10.79 11.88
C VAL A 243 -28.87 11.38 13.12
N ARG A 244 -28.68 10.57 14.18
CA ARG A 244 -27.98 11.00 15.39
C ARG A 244 -26.52 11.34 15.10
N GLY A 245 -25.78 10.47 14.42
CA GLY A 245 -24.38 10.72 14.06
C GLY A 245 -24.20 11.97 13.19
N LEU A 246 -25.10 12.22 12.23
CA LEU A 246 -25.05 13.42 11.40
C LEU A 246 -25.27 14.70 12.22
N ARG A 247 -26.23 14.69 13.16
CA ARG A 247 -26.49 15.82 14.07
C ARG A 247 -25.31 16.10 14.99
N GLU A 248 -24.66 15.05 15.51
CA GLU A 248 -23.45 15.15 16.35
C GLU A 248 -22.28 15.78 15.57
N ASN A 249 -22.22 15.60 14.25
CA ASN A 249 -21.26 16.24 13.35
C ASN A 249 -21.69 17.64 12.86
N GLY A 250 -22.72 18.24 13.48
CA GLY A 250 -23.18 19.59 13.17
C GLY A 250 -23.99 19.74 11.87
N LEU A 251 -24.46 18.62 11.28
CA LEU A 251 -25.24 18.63 10.04
C LEU A 251 -26.75 18.71 10.33
N THR A 252 -27.49 19.36 9.43
CA THR A 252 -28.96 19.47 9.53
C THR A 252 -29.62 18.19 9.02
N ALA A 253 -29.86 17.24 9.91
CA ALA A 253 -30.49 15.95 9.58
C ALA A 253 -31.80 15.72 10.37
N SER A 254 -32.77 15.06 9.74
CA SER A 254 -34.02 14.59 10.34
C SER A 254 -34.41 13.24 9.75
N GLY A 255 -35.30 12.49 10.39
CA GLY A 255 -35.72 11.20 9.86
C GLY A 255 -37.06 10.76 10.45
N TRP A 256 -37.74 9.91 9.69
CA TRP A 256 -39.03 9.34 10.05
C TRP A 256 -39.00 7.84 9.86
N ASP A 257 -39.70 7.10 10.71
CA ASP A 257 -39.88 5.66 10.57
C ASP A 257 -41.30 5.28 11.04
N PRO A 258 -42.04 4.42 10.32
CA PRO A 258 -43.42 4.10 10.67
C PRO A 258 -43.57 3.40 12.04
N TYR A 259 -42.50 2.86 12.61
CA TYR A 259 -42.52 2.16 13.90
C TYR A 259 -41.68 2.84 14.97
N PHE A 260 -40.43 3.21 14.64
CA PHE A 260 -39.47 3.73 15.62
C PHE A 260 -39.54 5.24 15.82
N ALA A 261 -40.06 5.98 14.83
CA ALA A 261 -40.20 7.44 14.87
C ALA A 261 -41.49 7.90 14.16
N PRO A 262 -42.67 7.37 14.55
CA PRO A 262 -43.92 7.63 13.81
C PRO A 262 -44.42 9.07 13.96
N ASP A 263 -44.10 9.70 15.10
CA ASP A 263 -44.52 11.06 15.44
C ASP A 263 -43.59 12.15 14.88
N GLU A 264 -42.44 11.77 14.30
CA GLU A 264 -41.52 12.73 13.68
C GLU A 264 -42.13 13.29 12.39
N PRO A 265 -42.01 14.60 12.11
CA PRO A 265 -42.61 15.21 10.95
C PRO A 265 -41.89 14.76 9.67
N ILE A 266 -42.67 14.32 8.68
CA ILE A 266 -42.18 14.09 7.33
C ILE A 266 -42.02 15.44 6.64
N ALA A 267 -40.79 15.81 6.31
CA ALA A 267 -40.45 17.11 5.71
C ALA A 267 -39.65 16.95 4.42
N ALA A 268 -39.79 17.91 3.52
CA ALA A 268 -38.94 18.02 2.33
C ALA A 268 -37.53 18.47 2.73
N ALA A 269 -36.53 17.98 2.00
CA ALA A 269 -35.12 18.28 2.24
C ALA A 269 -34.33 18.31 0.93
N ASP A 270 -33.17 18.96 0.95
CA ASP A 270 -32.24 18.98 -0.18
C ASP A 270 -31.87 17.55 -0.60
N ILE A 271 -31.58 16.69 0.38
CA ILE A 271 -31.21 15.29 0.19
C ILE A 271 -32.19 14.40 0.96
N VAL A 272 -32.80 13.43 0.29
CA VAL A 272 -33.63 12.39 0.94
C VAL A 272 -32.94 11.05 0.79
N ASN A 273 -32.75 10.33 1.91
CA ASN A 273 -32.27 8.95 1.92
C ASN A 273 -33.44 7.97 2.07
N LEU A 274 -33.48 6.96 1.21
CA LEU A 274 -34.38 5.82 1.26
C LEU A 274 -33.52 4.55 1.40
N GLY A 275 -32.91 4.41 2.57
CA GLY A 275 -31.92 3.37 2.85
C GLY A 275 -32.55 2.02 3.17
N PHE A 276 -32.44 1.03 2.28
CA PHE A 276 -32.88 -0.37 2.50
C PHE A 276 -34.38 -0.58 2.76
N VAL A 277 -35.20 0.47 2.67
CA VAL A 277 -36.65 0.42 2.93
C VAL A 277 -37.39 -0.47 1.94
N ILE A 278 -37.08 -0.36 0.65
CA ILE A 278 -37.77 -1.16 -0.38
C ILE A 278 -37.43 -2.65 -0.31
N ASN A 279 -36.38 -3.05 0.42
CA ASN A 279 -36.08 -4.46 0.64
C ASN A 279 -37.07 -5.13 1.60
N VAL A 280 -37.69 -4.38 2.51
CA VAL A 280 -38.50 -4.94 3.61
C VAL A 280 -40.01 -4.84 3.38
N ILE A 281 -40.44 -4.27 2.27
CA ILE A 281 -41.85 -4.12 1.91
C ILE A 281 -42.24 -5.24 0.92
N GLU A 282 -43.11 -6.14 1.37
CA GLU A 282 -43.59 -7.33 0.65
C GLU A 282 -44.64 -7.03 -0.43
N ASP A 283 -45.24 -5.85 -0.38
CA ASP A 283 -46.24 -5.39 -1.33
C ASP A 283 -45.62 -4.49 -2.39
N PHE A 284 -45.92 -4.75 -3.66
CA PHE A 284 -45.35 -3.99 -4.76
C PHE A 284 -45.90 -2.56 -4.83
N ASP A 285 -47.20 -2.39 -4.60
CA ASP A 285 -47.85 -1.08 -4.64
C ASP A 285 -47.39 -0.22 -3.46
N GLU A 286 -47.19 -0.81 -2.28
CA GLU A 286 -46.64 -0.09 -1.13
C GLU A 286 -45.17 0.33 -1.36
N ARG A 287 -44.35 -0.50 -2.02
CA ARG A 287 -42.98 -0.09 -2.44
C ARG A 287 -43.02 1.11 -3.37
N LEU A 288 -43.94 1.10 -4.33
CA LEU A 288 -44.14 2.20 -5.27
C LEU A 288 -44.52 3.48 -4.54
N VAL A 289 -45.44 3.40 -3.57
CA VAL A 289 -45.86 4.54 -2.74
C VAL A 289 -44.70 5.08 -1.90
N ALA A 290 -43.93 4.20 -1.25
CA ALA A 290 -42.78 4.61 -0.44
C ALA A 290 -41.73 5.34 -1.28
N LEU A 291 -41.40 4.80 -2.46
CA LEU A 291 -40.43 5.38 -3.38
C LEU A 291 -40.90 6.72 -3.95
N THR A 292 -42.14 6.80 -4.45
CA THR A 292 -42.69 8.05 -5.00
C THR A 292 -42.87 9.14 -3.95
N ARG A 293 -43.21 8.76 -2.70
CA ARG A 293 -43.27 9.70 -1.58
C ARG A 293 -41.89 10.21 -1.18
N ALA A 294 -40.89 9.34 -1.04
CA ALA A 294 -39.51 9.77 -0.80
C ALA A 294 -39.00 10.71 -1.92
N TRP A 295 -39.32 10.40 -3.18
CA TRP A 295 -39.00 11.27 -4.32
C TRP A 295 -39.68 12.63 -4.22
N SER A 296 -40.95 12.70 -3.80
CA SER A 296 -41.68 13.97 -3.66
C SER A 296 -41.07 14.92 -2.62
N LEU A 297 -40.35 14.37 -1.63
CA LEU A 297 -39.69 15.12 -0.56
C LEU A 297 -38.28 15.59 -0.94
N ALA A 298 -37.67 14.97 -1.96
CA ALA A 298 -36.33 15.32 -2.42
C ALA A 298 -36.37 16.60 -3.25
N GLU A 299 -35.73 17.67 -2.76
CA GLU A 299 -35.61 18.93 -3.50
C GLU A 299 -34.48 18.86 -4.54
N ARG A 300 -33.36 18.18 -4.22
CA ARG A 300 -32.20 18.06 -5.12
C ARG A 300 -31.80 16.61 -5.43
N LEU A 301 -31.69 15.75 -4.42
CA LEU A 301 -31.16 14.39 -4.56
C LEU A 301 -31.98 13.39 -3.73
N LEU A 302 -32.37 12.29 -4.36
CA LEU A 302 -32.85 11.08 -3.69
C LEU A 302 -31.77 9.99 -3.73
N VAL A 303 -31.45 9.44 -2.57
CA VAL A 303 -30.55 8.29 -2.42
C VAL A 303 -31.39 7.05 -2.17
N VAL A 304 -31.28 6.03 -3.00
CA VAL A 304 -31.98 4.75 -2.82
C VAL A 304 -30.95 3.65 -2.59
N SER A 305 -31.10 2.89 -1.50
CA SER A 305 -30.21 1.75 -1.20
C SER A 305 -30.97 0.43 -1.13
N VAL A 306 -30.39 -0.64 -1.69
CA VAL A 306 -30.93 -2.00 -1.68
C VAL A 306 -29.88 -3.05 -1.35
N MET A 307 -30.33 -4.20 -0.82
CA MET A 307 -29.50 -5.40 -0.74
C MET A 307 -29.43 -6.14 -2.08
N LEU A 308 -28.23 -6.57 -2.49
CA LEU A 308 -28.00 -7.30 -3.74
C LEU A 308 -28.00 -8.82 -3.56
N THR A 309 -28.41 -9.55 -4.61
CA THR A 309 -28.50 -11.02 -4.62
C THR A 309 -27.15 -11.74 -4.47
N ASN A 310 -26.05 -11.13 -4.92
CA ASN A 310 -24.73 -11.79 -4.98
C ASN A 310 -23.94 -11.71 -3.66
N GLN A 311 -24.33 -10.83 -2.73
CA GLN A 311 -23.63 -10.64 -1.44
C GLN A 311 -24.23 -11.48 -0.31
N ASN A 312 -25.42 -12.04 -0.51
CA ASN A 312 -26.12 -12.88 0.46
C ASN A 312 -26.71 -14.06 -0.29
N ASP A 313 -26.18 -15.27 -0.11
CA ASP A 313 -26.89 -16.48 -0.52
C ASP A 313 -28.23 -16.51 0.25
N PRO A 314 -29.40 -16.39 -0.42
CA PRO A 314 -30.65 -16.14 0.28
C PRO A 314 -31.07 -17.38 1.08
N ARG A 315 -30.64 -17.45 2.34
CA ARG A 315 -31.06 -18.45 3.33
C ARG A 315 -32.49 -18.12 3.78
N GLY A 316 -33.48 -18.62 3.05
CA GLY A 316 -34.90 -18.42 3.39
C GLY A 316 -35.85 -19.16 2.46
N GLU A 317 -37.10 -19.32 2.88
CA GLU A 317 -38.16 -19.88 2.05
C GLU A 317 -38.64 -18.82 1.06
N ARG A 318 -38.80 -19.16 -0.21
CA ARG A 318 -39.28 -18.22 -1.24
C ARG A 318 -40.69 -17.76 -0.89
N PHE A 319 -40.91 -16.45 -0.84
CA PHE A 319 -42.20 -15.85 -0.54
C PHE A 319 -42.42 -14.62 -1.42
N ARG A 320 -43.48 -14.66 -2.24
CA ARG A 320 -43.75 -13.67 -3.30
C ARG A 320 -42.51 -13.49 -4.20
N ASP A 321 -42.02 -12.26 -4.37
CA ASP A 321 -40.83 -11.95 -5.15
C ASP A 321 -39.54 -11.90 -4.32
N GLY A 322 -39.61 -12.20 -3.01
CA GLY A 322 -38.46 -12.20 -2.09
C GLY A 322 -38.32 -13.51 -1.31
N VAL A 323 -37.68 -13.43 -0.14
CA VAL A 323 -37.51 -14.55 0.78
C VAL A 323 -38.01 -14.21 2.18
N MET A 324 -38.55 -15.21 2.87
CA MET A 324 -38.82 -15.15 4.30
C MET A 324 -37.63 -15.69 5.08
N THR A 325 -37.06 -14.84 5.94
CA THR A 325 -35.96 -15.24 6.83
C THR A 325 -36.47 -16.17 7.94
N GLN A 326 -35.57 -16.93 8.56
CA GLN A 326 -35.88 -17.76 9.74
C GLN A 326 -36.46 -16.97 10.93
N ARG A 327 -36.32 -15.64 10.93
CA ARG A 327 -36.88 -14.72 11.94
C ARG A 327 -38.29 -14.23 11.60
N GLY A 328 -38.87 -14.67 10.48
CA GLY A 328 -40.22 -14.30 10.04
C GLY A 328 -40.29 -12.91 9.38
N THR A 329 -39.18 -12.40 8.83
CA THR A 329 -39.14 -11.11 8.12
C THR A 329 -39.02 -11.32 6.62
N PHE A 330 -39.74 -10.52 5.83
CA PHE A 330 -39.62 -10.49 4.37
C PHE A 330 -38.36 -9.72 3.96
N GLN A 331 -37.65 -10.23 2.96
CA GLN A 331 -36.53 -9.52 2.34
C GLN A 331 -36.49 -9.75 0.83
N ARG A 332 -36.50 -8.67 0.06
CA ARG A 332 -36.24 -8.66 -1.37
C ARG A 332 -34.79 -8.29 -1.66
N TYR A 333 -34.08 -9.15 -2.38
CA TYR A 333 -32.75 -8.85 -2.93
C TYR A 333 -32.87 -8.48 -4.40
N TYR A 334 -32.09 -7.50 -4.87
CA TYR A 334 -32.13 -7.04 -6.26
C TYR A 334 -30.83 -7.37 -6.98
N THR A 335 -30.89 -7.52 -8.31
CA THR A 335 -29.68 -7.33 -9.12
C THR A 335 -29.46 -5.84 -9.39
N GLN A 336 -28.21 -5.43 -9.69
CA GLN A 336 -27.90 -4.03 -9.98
C GLN A 336 -28.72 -3.50 -11.18
N SER A 337 -28.88 -4.31 -12.24
CA SER A 337 -29.69 -3.95 -13.41
C SER A 337 -31.17 -3.86 -13.08
N GLU A 338 -31.69 -4.77 -12.26
CA GLU A 338 -33.11 -4.78 -11.87
C GLU A 338 -33.49 -3.54 -11.07
N ILE A 339 -32.72 -3.17 -10.05
CA ILE A 339 -33.03 -1.97 -9.26
C ILE A 339 -32.91 -0.71 -10.11
N LYS A 340 -31.93 -0.64 -11.02
CA LYS A 340 -31.77 0.46 -11.96
C LYS A 340 -33.03 0.62 -12.81
N THR A 341 -33.47 -0.45 -13.47
CA THR A 341 -34.68 -0.44 -14.31
C THR A 341 -35.94 -0.11 -13.51
N TYR A 342 -36.07 -0.64 -12.29
CA TYR A 342 -37.22 -0.32 -11.42
C TYR A 342 -37.30 1.18 -11.12
N LEU A 343 -36.18 1.80 -10.72
CA LEU A 343 -36.14 3.24 -10.45
C LEU A 343 -36.39 4.09 -11.71
N GLU A 344 -35.81 3.72 -12.85
CA GLU A 344 -36.03 4.38 -14.14
C GLU A 344 -37.52 4.40 -14.52
N GLN A 345 -38.20 3.26 -14.38
CA GLN A 345 -39.61 3.12 -14.75
C GLN A 345 -40.54 3.88 -13.80
N VAL A 346 -40.22 3.90 -12.50
CA VAL A 346 -41.08 4.53 -11.49
C VAL A 346 -40.91 6.05 -11.45
N LEU A 347 -39.67 6.54 -11.58
CA LEU A 347 -39.34 7.94 -11.36
C LEU A 347 -39.25 8.75 -12.67
N ASP A 348 -39.24 8.09 -13.83
CA ASP A 348 -38.97 8.69 -15.16
C ASP A 348 -37.66 9.51 -15.19
N GLU A 349 -36.68 9.06 -14.38
CA GLU A 349 -35.37 9.70 -14.23
C GLU A 349 -34.28 8.62 -14.24
N GLU A 350 -33.12 8.92 -14.85
CA GLU A 350 -32.01 7.96 -14.93
C GLU A 350 -31.24 7.91 -13.58
N PRO A 351 -31.30 6.80 -12.83
CA PRO A 351 -30.59 6.65 -11.57
C PRO A 351 -29.11 6.38 -11.82
N ILE A 352 -28.26 7.03 -11.05
CA ILE A 352 -26.81 6.93 -11.15
C ILE A 352 -26.30 5.96 -10.08
N PRO A 353 -25.76 4.79 -10.44
CA PRO A 353 -25.19 3.87 -9.45
C PRO A 353 -23.90 4.46 -8.86
N VAL A 354 -23.84 4.55 -7.52
CA VAL A 354 -22.70 5.15 -6.78
C VAL A 354 -21.98 4.18 -5.85
N ALA A 355 -22.60 3.05 -5.51
CA ALA A 355 -22.03 1.89 -4.84
C ALA A 355 -22.95 0.66 -5.09
N PRO A 356 -22.55 -0.59 -4.77
CA PRO A 356 -23.40 -1.77 -4.88
C PRO A 356 -24.70 -1.56 -4.12
N GLY A 357 -25.81 -1.61 -4.86
CA GLY A 357 -27.13 -1.39 -4.30
C GLY A 357 -27.44 0.06 -3.92
N VAL A 358 -26.53 1.05 -4.06
CA VAL A 358 -26.80 2.48 -3.78
C VAL A 358 -26.88 3.27 -5.09
N LEU A 359 -28.01 3.94 -5.32
CA LEU A 359 -28.29 4.72 -6.53
C LEU A 359 -28.72 6.14 -6.15
N TYR A 360 -28.21 7.12 -6.89
CA TYR A 360 -28.57 8.53 -6.77
C TYR A 360 -29.52 8.94 -7.89
N VAL A 361 -30.61 9.62 -7.55
CA VAL A 361 -31.57 10.18 -8.50
C VAL A 361 -31.62 11.69 -8.29
N PHE A 362 -31.14 12.45 -9.25
CA PHE A 362 -31.06 13.92 -9.14
C PHE A 362 -32.31 14.58 -9.70
N ARG A 363 -32.95 15.40 -8.87
CA ARG A 363 -34.01 16.34 -9.27
C ARG A 363 -33.40 17.65 -9.77
N ASP A 364 -32.36 18.12 -9.11
CA ASP A 364 -31.56 19.28 -9.54
C ASP A 364 -30.58 18.84 -10.64
N LYS A 365 -30.87 19.22 -11.89
CA LYS A 365 -30.07 18.85 -13.06
C LYS A 365 -28.75 19.60 -13.16
N ASP A 366 -28.59 20.74 -12.49
CA ASP A 366 -27.30 21.40 -12.41
C ASP A 366 -26.41 20.67 -11.39
N ALA A 367 -26.99 20.21 -10.27
CA ALA A 367 -26.28 19.36 -9.31
C ALA A 367 -25.88 18.00 -9.91
N GLU A 368 -26.74 17.41 -10.74
CA GLU A 368 -26.43 16.19 -11.49
C GLU A 368 -25.20 16.38 -12.39
N GLN A 369 -25.15 17.48 -13.15
CA GLN A 369 -24.03 17.80 -14.04
C GLN A 369 -22.73 17.99 -13.25
N ARG A 370 -22.76 18.77 -12.16
CA ARG A 370 -21.58 18.96 -11.28
C ARG A 370 -21.09 17.63 -10.72
N PHE A 371 -22.00 16.81 -10.22
CA PHE A 371 -21.67 15.48 -9.69
C PHE A 371 -21.01 14.58 -10.73
N LEU A 372 -21.51 14.55 -11.96
CA LEU A 372 -20.92 13.72 -13.02
C LEU A 372 -19.54 14.21 -13.46
N VAL A 373 -19.33 15.53 -13.56
CA VAL A 373 -18.01 16.10 -13.85
C VAL A 373 -17.03 15.74 -12.73
N GLU A 374 -17.42 15.97 -11.47
CA GLU A 374 -16.59 15.68 -10.30
C GLU A 374 -16.34 14.18 -10.09
N ARG A 375 -17.24 13.30 -10.54
CA ARG A 375 -17.07 11.85 -10.48
C ARG A 375 -15.91 11.35 -11.35
N TYR A 376 -15.63 12.03 -12.47
CA TYR A 376 -14.59 11.66 -13.43
C TYR A 376 -13.38 12.59 -13.38
N SER A 377 -13.49 13.70 -12.65
CA SER A 377 -12.38 14.57 -12.36
C SER A 377 -11.30 13.87 -11.54
N ARG A 378 -10.04 14.25 -11.77
CA ARG A 378 -8.98 13.89 -10.83
C ARG A 378 -9.37 14.49 -9.49
N ARG A 379 -9.67 13.68 -8.45
CA ARG A 379 -9.63 14.21 -7.08
C ARG A 379 -8.18 14.52 -6.81
N SER A 380 -7.85 15.76 -7.10
CA SER A 380 -6.54 16.25 -6.80
C SER A 380 -6.35 16.08 -5.30
N ASN A 381 -5.42 15.20 -4.93
CA ASN A 381 -4.91 15.12 -3.57
C ASN A 381 -4.04 16.36 -3.27
N ARG A 382 -4.43 17.54 -3.79
CA ARG A 382 -3.95 18.87 -3.42
C ARG A 382 -4.48 19.24 -2.02
N LEU A 383 -4.54 18.25 -1.11
CA LEU A 383 -4.50 18.47 0.32
C LEU A 383 -3.23 19.27 0.56
N ARG A 384 -3.42 20.55 0.89
CA ARG A 384 -2.41 21.51 1.37
C ARG A 384 -0.99 21.08 1.02
N MET A 385 -0.45 21.60 -0.08
CA MET A 385 0.97 21.98 -0.01
C MET A 385 1.09 22.76 1.30
N PRO A 386 1.88 22.32 2.30
CA PRO A 386 2.23 23.20 3.38
C PRO A 386 2.77 24.42 2.66
N SER A 387 2.05 25.54 2.74
CA SER A 387 2.65 26.82 2.43
C SER A 387 3.94 26.79 3.22
N THR A 388 5.06 26.65 2.52
CA THR A 388 6.39 26.75 3.10
C THR A 388 6.31 28.07 3.83
N ARG A 389 6.20 28.00 5.17
CA ARG A 389 6.27 29.19 5.99
C ARG A 389 7.56 29.85 5.52
N PRO A 390 7.52 31.08 4.97
CA PRO A 390 8.76 31.73 4.60
C PRO A 390 9.64 31.71 5.84
N ALA A 391 10.86 31.20 5.69
CA ALA A 391 11.82 31.18 6.78
C ALA A 391 11.87 32.59 7.40
N PRO A 392 11.87 32.75 8.73
CA PRO A 392 12.08 34.05 9.32
C PRO A 392 13.41 34.59 8.78
N PRO A 393 13.45 35.82 8.22
CA PRO A 393 14.65 36.31 7.58
C PRO A 393 15.80 36.36 8.60
N PRO A 394 17.05 36.10 8.18
CA PRO A 394 18.21 36.34 9.03
C PRO A 394 18.14 37.80 9.50
N ARG A 395 18.33 38.03 10.81
CA ARG A 395 18.33 39.37 11.39
C ARG A 395 19.54 40.16 10.89
N GLU A 396 19.40 40.87 9.78
CA GLU A 396 20.32 41.95 9.41
C GLU A 396 19.61 43.17 8.79
N ARG A 397 19.73 44.29 9.52
CA ARG A 397 19.60 45.73 9.17
C ARG A 397 18.28 46.22 8.49
N PRO A 398 17.80 47.43 8.85
CA PRO A 398 16.45 47.88 8.49
C PRO A 398 16.33 48.16 6.98
N ALA A 399 15.73 47.22 6.25
CA ALA A 399 15.36 47.37 4.85
C ALA A 399 13.96 48.01 4.70
N ARG A 400 13.80 48.69 3.57
CA ARG A 400 12.61 49.42 3.11
C ARG A 400 11.32 48.58 3.25
N ARG A 401 10.27 49.16 3.81
CA ARG A 401 8.92 48.57 3.97
C ARG A 401 8.43 47.93 2.67
N ASP A 402 8.35 46.60 2.62
CA ASP A 402 7.76 45.86 1.50
C ASP A 402 6.23 45.82 1.65
N ARG A 403 5.57 46.79 1.00
CA ARG A 403 4.11 46.91 0.99
C ARG A 403 3.42 45.71 0.33
N ALA A 404 4.12 44.95 -0.53
CA ALA A 404 3.55 43.76 -1.16
C ALA A 404 3.51 42.59 -0.18
N ALA A 405 4.60 42.36 0.58
CA ALA A 405 4.64 41.34 1.62
C ALA A 405 3.63 41.62 2.75
N GLU A 406 3.53 42.86 3.22
CA GLU A 406 2.54 43.27 4.23
C GLU A 406 1.10 43.01 3.74
N ARG A 407 0.82 43.28 2.45
CA ARG A 407 -0.50 43.06 1.85
C ARG A 407 -0.80 41.57 1.63
N TYR A 408 0.18 40.77 1.25
CA TYR A 408 0.00 39.32 1.15
C TYR A 408 -0.31 38.71 2.52
N ALA A 409 0.41 39.12 3.56
CA ALA A 409 0.15 38.65 4.92
C ALA A 409 -1.25 39.01 5.42
N ALA A 410 -1.73 40.22 5.11
CA ALA A 410 -3.07 40.68 5.52
C ALA A 410 -4.23 39.93 4.83
N TYR A 411 -4.03 39.45 3.60
CA TYR A 411 -5.07 38.76 2.81
C TYR A 411 -4.70 37.32 2.47
N ARG A 412 -3.82 36.69 3.26
CA ARG A 412 -3.25 35.37 2.95
C ARG A 412 -4.34 34.33 2.68
N GLU A 413 -5.27 34.15 3.60
CA GLU A 413 -6.32 33.13 3.48
C GLU A 413 -7.21 33.31 2.23
N PRO A 414 -7.81 34.49 1.97
CA PRO A 414 -8.53 34.74 0.73
C PRO A 414 -7.70 34.50 -0.55
N LEU A 415 -6.40 34.84 -0.51
CA LEU A 415 -5.51 34.66 -1.66
C LEU A 415 -5.16 33.19 -1.92
N GLU A 416 -4.92 32.40 -0.87
CA GLU A 416 -4.66 30.95 -1.03
C GLU A 416 -5.93 30.23 -1.50
N ARG A 417 -7.11 30.56 -0.96
CA ARG A 417 -8.37 30.00 -1.47
C ARG A 417 -8.65 30.40 -2.92
N LEU A 418 -8.34 31.63 -3.31
CA LEU A 418 -8.42 32.06 -4.71
C LEU A 418 -7.45 31.28 -5.60
N TRP A 419 -6.24 31.01 -5.13
CA TRP A 419 -5.24 30.20 -5.84
C TRP A 419 -5.76 28.77 -6.08
N GLU A 420 -6.31 28.15 -5.04
CA GLU A 420 -6.90 26.81 -5.12
C GLU A 420 -8.08 26.76 -6.10
N ILE A 421 -8.97 27.77 -6.08
CA ILE A 421 -10.07 27.88 -7.04
C ILE A 421 -9.54 28.01 -8.47
N TRP A 422 -8.53 28.85 -8.69
CA TRP A 422 -7.94 29.05 -10.01
C TRP A 422 -7.30 27.76 -10.55
N LEU A 423 -6.52 27.06 -9.73
CA LEU A 423 -5.91 25.78 -10.07
C LEU A 423 -6.94 24.65 -10.25
N ARG A 424 -8.07 24.69 -9.55
CA ARG A 424 -9.16 23.72 -9.71
C ARG A 424 -9.93 23.94 -11.01
N LEU A 425 -10.18 25.20 -11.36
CA LEU A 425 -10.90 25.56 -12.58
C LEU A 425 -10.05 25.42 -13.83
N GLY A 426 -8.71 25.51 -13.73
CA GLY A 426 -7.81 25.49 -14.90
C GLY A 426 -8.00 26.69 -15.85
N ARG A 427 -8.85 27.64 -15.48
CA ARG A 427 -9.13 28.89 -16.19
C ARG A 427 -9.32 30.01 -15.20
N THR A 428 -9.32 31.25 -15.68
CA THR A 428 -9.58 32.42 -14.83
C THR A 428 -10.98 32.30 -14.16
N PRO A 429 -11.06 32.39 -12.82
CA PRO A 429 -12.35 32.33 -12.11
C PRO A 429 -13.25 33.51 -12.44
N ASP A 430 -14.56 33.26 -12.58
CA ASP A 430 -15.57 34.31 -12.60
C ASP A 430 -15.87 34.84 -11.19
N LYS A 431 -16.41 36.05 -11.09
CA LYS A 431 -16.80 36.64 -9.79
C LYS A 431 -17.79 35.78 -9.01
N SER A 432 -18.67 35.05 -9.70
CA SER A 432 -19.64 34.15 -9.07
C SER A 432 -19.04 32.84 -8.54
N GLU A 433 -17.77 32.56 -8.85
CA GLU A 433 -17.07 31.32 -8.48
C GLU A 433 -16.06 31.53 -7.34
N VAL A 434 -16.02 32.75 -6.76
CA VAL A 434 -15.06 33.15 -5.71
C VAL A 434 -15.78 33.46 -4.41
N ASP A 435 -15.53 32.64 -3.39
CA ASP A 435 -16.19 32.77 -2.08
C ASP A 435 -15.77 34.07 -1.34
N ASP A 436 -14.49 34.43 -1.34
CA ASP A 436 -13.96 35.63 -0.66
C ASP A 436 -13.92 36.89 -1.54
N LEU A 437 -14.88 37.04 -2.46
CA LEU A 437 -14.84 38.14 -3.43
C LEU A 437 -14.79 39.53 -2.75
N LEU A 438 -15.56 39.72 -1.67
CA LEU A 438 -15.64 40.99 -0.94
C LEU A 438 -14.28 41.40 -0.31
N PRO A 439 -13.64 40.58 0.55
CA PRO A 439 -12.30 40.85 1.06
C PRO A 439 -11.26 41.13 -0.04
N LEU A 440 -11.30 40.37 -1.13
CA LEU A 440 -10.35 40.52 -2.24
C LEU A 440 -10.54 41.85 -2.98
N ILE A 441 -11.78 42.30 -3.16
CA ILE A 441 -12.08 43.61 -3.76
C ILE A 441 -11.65 44.75 -2.82
N GLU A 442 -11.86 44.63 -1.52
CA GLU A 442 -11.40 45.63 -0.54
C GLU A 442 -9.88 45.77 -0.53
N GLY A 443 -9.15 44.65 -0.58
CA GLY A 443 -7.69 44.64 -0.55
C GLY A 443 -7.00 45.07 -1.86
N PHE A 444 -7.60 44.75 -3.01
CA PHE A 444 -6.95 44.87 -4.33
C PHE A 444 -7.71 45.72 -5.34
N GLY A 445 -8.94 46.11 -5.04
CA GLY A 445 -9.84 46.94 -5.87
C GLY A 445 -10.59 46.17 -6.95
N SER A 446 -10.06 45.04 -7.44
CA SER A 446 -10.77 44.14 -8.36
C SER A 446 -10.19 42.73 -8.35
N LEU A 447 -11.00 41.74 -8.73
CA LEU A 447 -10.56 40.34 -8.85
C LEU A 447 -9.35 40.21 -9.80
N GLY A 448 -9.37 40.86 -10.96
CA GLY A 448 -8.24 40.83 -11.90
C GLY A 448 -6.96 41.50 -11.39
N LYS A 449 -7.04 42.38 -10.38
CA LYS A 449 -5.85 42.90 -9.69
C LYS A 449 -5.35 41.91 -8.64
N ALA A 450 -6.25 41.23 -7.92
CA ALA A 450 -5.89 40.18 -6.97
C ALA A 450 -5.20 39.00 -7.67
N LEU A 451 -5.74 38.51 -8.78
CA LEU A 451 -5.14 37.42 -9.57
C LEU A 451 -3.74 37.76 -10.09
N ARG A 452 -3.55 38.96 -10.65
CA ARG A 452 -2.21 39.43 -11.09
C ARG A 452 -1.22 39.54 -9.94
N PHE A 453 -1.67 40.04 -8.79
CA PHE A 453 -0.84 40.11 -7.60
C PHE A 453 -0.44 38.71 -7.12
N LEU A 454 -1.38 37.77 -7.12
CA LEU A 454 -1.15 36.38 -6.73
C LEU A 454 -0.15 35.68 -7.66
N ALA A 455 -0.30 35.82 -8.98
CA ALA A 455 0.65 35.28 -9.97
C ALA A 455 2.07 35.86 -9.79
N MET A 456 2.18 37.16 -9.51
CA MET A 456 3.48 37.78 -9.19
C MET A 456 4.10 37.21 -7.91
N GLN A 457 3.29 36.90 -6.90
CA GLN A 457 3.78 36.36 -5.62
C GLN A 457 4.20 34.90 -5.70
N LYS A 458 3.54 34.08 -6.54
CA LYS A 458 3.95 32.70 -6.79
C LYS A 458 5.16 32.57 -7.74
N GLY A 459 5.62 33.70 -8.31
CA GLY A 459 6.66 33.74 -9.33
C GLY A 459 6.07 33.59 -10.74
N PRO A 460 6.38 34.46 -11.72
CA PRO A 460 5.75 34.44 -13.03
C PRO A 460 5.84 33.08 -13.73
N ASP A 461 7.05 32.51 -13.79
CA ASP A 461 7.30 31.26 -14.50
C ASP A 461 6.67 30.05 -13.77
N GLY A 462 6.73 30.03 -12.43
CA GLY A 462 6.13 28.98 -11.61
C GLY A 462 4.60 29.01 -11.62
N ALA A 463 4.01 30.21 -11.60
CA ALA A 463 2.58 30.40 -11.70
C ALA A 463 2.05 30.01 -13.09
N GLU A 464 2.76 30.39 -14.16
CA GLU A 464 2.40 30.01 -15.53
C GLU A 464 2.43 28.49 -15.72
N ALA A 465 3.50 27.82 -15.27
CA ALA A 465 3.60 26.37 -15.35
C ALA A 465 2.48 25.65 -14.60
N ALA A 466 2.21 26.05 -13.34
CA ALA A 466 1.16 25.44 -12.52
C ALA A 466 -0.25 25.67 -13.10
N LEU A 467 -0.49 26.84 -13.70
CA LEU A 467 -1.78 27.15 -14.34
C LEU A 467 -1.96 26.38 -15.65
N ALA A 468 -0.91 26.21 -16.45
CA ALA A 468 -0.95 25.41 -17.67
C ALA A 468 -1.21 23.92 -17.37
N GLU A 469 -0.58 23.39 -16.32
CA GLU A 469 -0.84 22.02 -15.84
C GLU A 469 -2.31 21.88 -15.36
N ALA A 470 -2.80 22.85 -14.59
CA ALA A 470 -4.19 22.90 -14.13
C ALA A 470 -5.19 22.98 -15.30
N GLU A 471 -4.90 23.78 -16.32
CA GLU A 471 -5.69 23.86 -17.55
C GLU A 471 -5.74 22.50 -18.25
N GLN A 472 -4.60 21.87 -18.50
CA GLN A 472 -4.53 20.57 -19.18
C GLN A 472 -5.22 19.45 -18.37
N ALA A 473 -5.09 19.47 -17.04
CA ALA A 473 -5.80 18.55 -16.15
C ALA A 473 -7.31 18.73 -16.26
N ARG A 474 -7.80 19.98 -16.26
CA ARG A 474 -9.24 20.28 -16.39
C ARG A 474 -9.79 19.88 -17.76
N ILE A 475 -9.05 20.15 -18.84
CA ILE A 475 -9.40 19.70 -20.20
C ILE A 475 -9.54 18.19 -20.22
N SER A 476 -8.55 17.47 -19.68
CA SER A 476 -8.54 16.00 -19.62
C SER A 476 -9.75 15.45 -18.87
N ASP A 477 -10.14 16.07 -17.75
CA ASP A 477 -11.32 15.68 -16.97
C ASP A 477 -12.62 15.85 -17.76
N LEU A 478 -12.75 16.99 -18.46
CA LEU A 478 -13.91 17.29 -19.30
C LEU A 478 -13.99 16.35 -20.50
N GLU A 479 -12.86 16.01 -21.12
CA GLU A 479 -12.81 15.01 -22.18
C GLU A 479 -13.31 13.64 -21.71
N VAL A 480 -12.89 13.19 -20.52
CA VAL A 480 -13.40 11.94 -19.93
C VAL A 480 -14.90 12.04 -19.68
N TYR A 481 -15.36 13.14 -19.10
CA TYR A 481 -16.79 13.39 -18.86
C TYR A 481 -17.60 13.33 -20.16
N PHE A 482 -17.20 14.06 -21.20
CA PHE A 482 -17.91 14.08 -22.49
C PHE A 482 -17.81 12.75 -23.23
N ALA A 483 -16.71 12.00 -23.09
CA ALA A 483 -16.56 10.66 -23.64
C ALA A 483 -17.58 9.69 -23.01
N LEU A 484 -17.67 9.69 -21.67
CA LEU A 484 -18.57 8.78 -20.95
C LEU A 484 -20.03 9.21 -21.05
N GLN A 485 -20.30 10.50 -21.26
CA GLN A 485 -21.64 11.01 -21.53
C GLN A 485 -22.26 10.39 -22.80
N GLN A 486 -21.46 9.91 -23.75
CA GLN A 486 -21.97 9.25 -24.97
C GLN A 486 -22.73 7.93 -24.68
N PHE A 487 -22.47 7.30 -23.54
CA PHE A 487 -23.20 6.10 -23.10
C PHE A 487 -24.52 6.41 -22.39
N SER A 488 -24.71 7.68 -22.03
CA SER A 488 -25.91 8.14 -21.32
C SER A 488 -27.14 8.01 -22.22
N ARG A 489 -28.23 7.45 -21.69
CA ARG A 489 -29.53 7.43 -22.38
C ARG A 489 -30.36 8.68 -22.06
N ARG A 490 -29.78 9.64 -21.33
CA ARG A 490 -30.46 10.86 -20.89
C ARG A 490 -30.82 11.74 -22.07
N ARG A 491 -31.93 12.47 -21.89
CA ARG A 491 -32.26 13.59 -22.78
C ARG A 491 -31.15 14.62 -22.67
N ALA A 492 -30.75 15.18 -23.82
CA ALA A 492 -29.80 16.29 -23.85
C ALA A 492 -30.25 17.40 -22.91
N TYR A 493 -29.32 17.91 -22.09
CA TYR A 493 -29.62 18.98 -21.16
C TYR A 493 -30.13 20.22 -21.93
N LYS A 494 -31.28 20.75 -21.49
CA LYS A 494 -31.83 22.02 -22.03
C LYS A 494 -31.01 23.22 -21.56
N HIS A 495 -30.37 23.09 -20.40
CA HIS A 495 -29.55 24.10 -19.75
C HIS A 495 -28.31 23.42 -19.17
N LEU A 496 -27.13 23.97 -19.44
CA LEU A 496 -25.87 23.52 -18.86
C LEU A 496 -25.57 24.32 -17.59
N ASP A 497 -24.96 23.71 -16.59
CA ASP A 497 -24.47 24.43 -15.41
C ASP A 497 -23.56 25.61 -15.82
N ALA A 498 -23.69 26.75 -15.14
CA ALA A 498 -22.98 27.98 -15.52
C ALA A 498 -21.44 27.84 -15.48
N GLY A 499 -20.91 27.04 -14.54
CA GLY A 499 -19.49 26.71 -14.49
C GLY A 499 -19.08 25.87 -15.70
N LEU A 500 -19.86 24.84 -16.02
CA LEU A 500 -19.62 23.99 -17.20
C LEU A 500 -19.70 24.78 -18.51
N GLN A 501 -20.64 25.72 -18.65
CA GLN A 501 -20.72 26.61 -19.82
C GLN A 501 -19.45 27.44 -20.00
N ARG A 502 -18.90 27.97 -18.91
CA ARG A 502 -17.65 28.74 -18.94
C ARG A 502 -16.45 27.85 -19.27
N ASP A 503 -16.41 26.64 -18.73
CA ASP A 503 -15.38 25.64 -19.03
C ASP A 503 -15.39 25.29 -20.52
N ILE A 504 -16.57 24.96 -21.07
CA ILE A 504 -16.74 24.67 -22.50
C ILE A 504 -16.23 25.83 -23.34
N LYS A 505 -16.66 27.06 -23.01
CA LYS A 505 -16.28 28.25 -23.76
C LYS A 505 -14.77 28.53 -23.69
N ALA A 506 -14.16 28.31 -22.53
CA ALA A 506 -12.74 28.58 -22.32
C ALA A 506 -11.85 27.55 -23.04
N PHE A 507 -12.21 26.26 -22.97
CA PHE A 507 -11.33 25.18 -23.38
C PHE A 507 -11.64 24.60 -24.77
N PHE A 508 -12.92 24.56 -25.15
CA PHE A 508 -13.37 23.94 -26.41
C PHE A 508 -14.01 24.95 -27.37
N GLY A 509 -14.29 26.17 -26.91
CA GLY A 509 -14.97 27.22 -27.66
C GLY A 509 -16.49 27.08 -27.64
N ASP A 510 -17.00 25.90 -28.02
CA ASP A 510 -18.43 25.60 -28.01
C ASP A 510 -18.76 24.14 -27.60
N TYR A 511 -20.05 23.89 -27.35
CA TYR A 511 -20.52 22.58 -26.88
C TYR A 511 -20.34 21.45 -27.92
N PRO A 512 -20.62 21.66 -29.22
CA PRO A 512 -20.30 20.67 -30.25
C PRO A 512 -18.83 20.24 -30.29
N ALA A 513 -17.90 21.19 -30.18
CA ALA A 513 -16.47 20.90 -30.13
C ALA A 513 -16.10 20.06 -28.89
N ALA A 514 -16.69 20.36 -27.74
CA ALA A 514 -16.48 19.59 -26.50
C ALA A 514 -16.97 18.14 -26.63
N LEU A 515 -18.15 17.93 -27.23
CA LEU A 515 -18.67 16.59 -27.51
C LEU A 515 -17.80 15.81 -28.49
N GLU A 516 -17.27 16.47 -29.52
CA GLU A 516 -16.39 15.85 -30.51
C GLU A 516 -15.02 15.47 -29.91
N ALA A 517 -14.49 16.29 -29.00
CA ALA A 517 -13.28 15.96 -28.24
C ALA A 517 -13.48 14.69 -27.39
N GLY A 518 -14.57 14.63 -26.62
CA GLY A 518 -14.92 13.42 -25.85
C GLY A 518 -15.15 12.20 -26.74
N ARG A 519 -15.84 12.37 -27.88
CA ARG A 519 -16.06 11.30 -28.86
C ARG A 519 -14.74 10.77 -29.43
N THR A 520 -13.80 11.67 -29.75
CA THR A 520 -12.48 11.31 -30.24
C THR A 520 -11.72 10.47 -29.22
N GLN A 521 -11.69 10.88 -27.93
CA GLN A 521 -11.07 10.09 -26.87
C GLN A 521 -11.72 8.72 -26.71
N LEU A 522 -13.05 8.65 -26.81
CA LEU A 522 -13.77 7.38 -26.74
C LEU A 522 -13.37 6.42 -27.85
N PHE A 523 -13.23 6.88 -29.10
CA PHE A 523 -12.78 6.00 -30.19
C PHE A 523 -11.32 5.55 -30.04
N ARG A 524 -10.48 6.39 -29.42
CA ARG A 524 -9.07 6.04 -29.17
C ARG A 524 -8.88 4.87 -28.21
N ILE A 525 -9.86 4.50 -27.37
CA ILE A 525 -9.70 3.33 -26.49
C ILE A 525 -9.59 2.00 -27.25
N ALA A 526 -9.96 1.99 -28.53
CA ALA A 526 -9.80 0.84 -29.41
C ALA A 526 -8.39 0.74 -30.03
N ASP A 527 -7.59 1.81 -29.94
CA ASP A 527 -6.21 1.88 -30.42
C ASP A 527 -5.27 1.25 -29.38
N THR A 528 -4.78 0.06 -29.69
CA THR A 528 -3.91 -0.71 -28.78
C THR A 528 -2.55 -0.05 -28.57
N GLU A 529 -2.03 0.69 -29.55
CA GLU A 529 -0.75 1.39 -29.43
C GLU A 529 -0.91 2.59 -28.49
N ALA A 530 -1.96 3.39 -28.68
CA ALA A 530 -2.28 4.50 -27.78
C ALA A 530 -2.52 4.03 -26.33
N ILE A 531 -3.18 2.88 -26.15
CA ILE A 531 -3.35 2.28 -24.82
C ILE A 531 -2.02 1.79 -24.24
N ALA A 532 -1.16 1.17 -25.03
CA ALA A 532 0.16 0.74 -24.59
C ALA A 532 1.01 1.93 -24.13
N ASP A 533 0.99 3.03 -24.88
CA ASP A 533 1.73 4.26 -24.59
C ASP A 533 1.22 4.92 -23.31
N ALA A 534 -0.11 5.02 -23.16
CA ALA A 534 -0.73 5.54 -21.95
C ALA A 534 -0.43 4.66 -20.73
N CYS A 535 -0.36 3.33 -20.90
CA CYS A 535 0.03 2.40 -19.83
C CYS A 535 1.49 2.56 -19.42
N ARG A 536 2.41 2.77 -20.39
CA ARG A 536 3.82 3.07 -20.10
C ARG A 536 3.96 4.38 -19.33
N SER A 537 3.35 5.46 -19.83
CA SER A 537 3.34 6.76 -19.16
C SER A 537 2.78 6.65 -17.73
N ALA A 538 1.67 5.94 -17.52
CA ALA A 538 1.11 5.73 -16.19
C ALA A 538 2.11 5.02 -15.24
N ALA A 539 2.74 3.94 -15.68
CA ALA A 539 3.72 3.20 -14.86
C ALA A 539 4.97 4.03 -14.55
N GLU A 540 5.44 4.86 -15.49
CA GLU A 540 6.56 5.79 -15.28
C GLU A 540 6.24 6.84 -14.21
N HIS A 541 4.98 7.24 -14.05
CA HIS A 541 4.50 8.13 -12.98
C HIS A 541 4.11 7.36 -11.71
N GLY A 542 4.51 6.10 -11.58
CA GLY A 542 4.23 5.26 -10.41
C GLY A 542 2.79 4.77 -10.29
N LEU A 543 1.97 4.88 -11.34
CA LEU A 543 0.56 4.47 -11.32
C LEU A 543 0.40 2.98 -11.65
N GLY A 544 0.90 2.14 -10.74
CA GLY A 544 0.82 0.68 -10.79
C GLY A 544 1.93 0.01 -11.61
N TRP A 545 1.74 -1.28 -11.86
CA TRP A 545 2.72 -2.17 -12.46
C TRP A 545 2.37 -2.51 -13.90
N LEU A 546 3.31 -2.23 -14.80
CA LEU A 546 3.22 -2.61 -16.20
C LEU A 546 3.88 -3.96 -16.43
N ASP A 547 3.10 -4.92 -16.93
CA ASP A 547 3.59 -6.09 -17.63
C ASP A 547 3.70 -5.74 -19.12
N SER A 548 4.93 -5.52 -19.59
CA SER A 548 5.23 -4.94 -20.89
C SER A 548 4.50 -5.64 -22.03
N GLY A 549 3.71 -4.88 -22.79
CA GLY A 549 2.89 -5.38 -23.91
C GLY A 549 1.64 -6.18 -23.50
N ALA A 550 1.47 -6.53 -22.22
CA ALA A 550 0.35 -7.33 -21.74
C ALA A 550 -0.72 -6.48 -21.01
N SER A 551 -0.35 -5.83 -19.90
CA SER A 551 -1.33 -5.15 -19.05
C SER A 551 -0.72 -4.17 -18.05
N LEU A 552 -1.47 -3.13 -17.71
CA LEU A 552 -1.23 -2.29 -16.53
C LEU A 552 -2.14 -2.76 -15.39
N GLN A 553 -1.58 -2.99 -14.20
CA GLN A 553 -2.33 -3.36 -13.01
C GLN A 553 -2.04 -2.40 -11.87
N LEU A 554 -3.08 -1.87 -11.22
CA LEU A 554 -2.97 -0.82 -10.22
C LEU A 554 -4.12 -0.87 -9.22
N HIS A 555 -3.92 -0.25 -8.07
CA HIS A 555 -4.97 -0.04 -7.08
C HIS A 555 -6.06 0.89 -7.62
N SER A 556 -7.32 0.62 -7.31
CA SER A 556 -8.48 1.35 -7.84
C SER A 556 -8.46 2.84 -7.53
N ARG A 557 -7.88 3.24 -6.39
CA ARG A 557 -7.69 4.65 -6.00
C ARG A 557 -6.78 5.43 -6.95
N LEU A 558 -5.89 4.76 -7.68
CA LEU A 558 -4.97 5.39 -8.62
C LEU A 558 -5.61 5.64 -10.00
N VAL A 559 -6.80 5.09 -10.26
CA VAL A 559 -7.50 5.26 -11.55
C VAL A 559 -7.74 6.73 -11.88
N GLU A 560 -8.07 7.56 -10.89
CA GLU A 560 -8.32 8.99 -11.10
C GLU A 560 -7.04 9.74 -11.53
N GLN A 561 -5.85 9.24 -11.21
CA GLN A 561 -4.58 9.85 -11.61
C GLN A 561 -4.16 9.44 -13.03
N LEU A 562 -4.76 8.40 -13.60
CA LEU A 562 -4.39 7.90 -14.93
C LEU A 562 -4.55 8.95 -16.05
N PRO A 563 -3.83 8.78 -17.18
CA PRO A 563 -4.10 9.53 -18.41
C PRO A 563 -5.58 9.44 -18.82
N ALA A 564 -6.11 10.50 -19.44
CA ALA A 564 -7.52 10.60 -19.84
C ALA A 564 -7.98 9.37 -20.63
N LEU A 565 -7.16 8.89 -21.57
CA LEU A 565 -7.47 7.72 -22.39
C LEU A 565 -7.75 6.46 -21.56
N LEU A 566 -6.93 6.17 -20.54
CA LEU A 566 -7.14 5.03 -19.67
C LEU A 566 -8.32 5.23 -18.72
N ARG A 567 -8.58 6.46 -18.28
CA ARG A 567 -9.80 6.79 -17.50
C ARG A 567 -11.07 6.57 -18.33
N VAL A 568 -11.07 6.92 -19.61
CA VAL A 568 -12.18 6.59 -20.53
C VAL A 568 -12.31 5.09 -20.70
N TYR A 569 -11.21 4.36 -20.87
CA TYR A 569 -11.22 2.90 -20.99
C TYR A 569 -11.86 2.24 -19.76
N VAL A 570 -11.40 2.62 -18.56
CA VAL A 570 -11.92 2.12 -17.29
C VAL A 570 -13.38 2.54 -17.08
N GLY A 571 -13.72 3.80 -17.37
CA GLY A 571 -15.08 4.32 -17.26
C GLY A 571 -16.07 3.65 -18.22
N ALA A 572 -15.64 3.30 -19.44
CA ALA A 572 -16.45 2.53 -20.37
C ALA A 572 -16.78 1.14 -19.81
N ALA A 573 -15.83 0.49 -19.12
CA ALA A 573 -16.09 -0.76 -18.41
C ALA A 573 -17.05 -0.58 -17.23
N SER A 574 -16.98 0.55 -16.51
CA SER A 574 -17.93 0.89 -15.44
C SER A 574 -19.38 0.96 -15.95
N MET A 575 -19.60 1.30 -17.22
CA MET A 575 -20.97 1.33 -17.77
C MET A 575 -21.60 -0.06 -17.86
N LEU A 576 -20.77 -1.11 -18.01
CA LEU A 576 -21.23 -2.50 -18.07
C LEU A 576 -21.34 -3.13 -16.67
N TYR A 577 -20.38 -2.87 -15.79
CA TYR A 577 -20.27 -3.54 -14.48
C TYR A 577 -20.85 -2.73 -13.31
N GLY A 578 -20.74 -1.40 -13.35
CA GLY A 578 -21.04 -0.51 -12.21
C GLY A 578 -19.79 0.20 -11.67
N ASP A 579 -19.81 0.55 -10.37
CA ASP A 579 -18.71 1.27 -9.75
C ASP A 579 -17.46 0.39 -9.60
N ILE A 580 -16.35 0.86 -10.15
CA ILE A 580 -15.06 0.16 -10.15
C ILE A 580 -14.33 0.34 -8.81
N ARG A 581 -14.74 1.32 -7.99
CA ARG A 581 -14.15 1.60 -6.67
C ARG A 581 -14.38 0.49 -5.64
N GLU A 582 -15.25 -0.47 -5.94
CA GLU A 582 -15.47 -1.67 -5.12
C GLU A 582 -14.40 -2.75 -5.31
N ALA A 583 -13.59 -2.61 -6.37
CA ALA A 583 -12.40 -3.44 -6.54
C ALA A 583 -11.22 -2.79 -5.81
N ASP A 584 -10.34 -3.61 -5.25
CA ASP A 584 -9.06 -3.13 -4.74
C ASP A 584 -8.09 -2.93 -5.92
N LEU A 585 -8.06 -3.88 -6.85
CA LEU A 585 -7.18 -3.81 -8.03
C LEU A 585 -7.96 -3.77 -9.35
N VAL A 586 -7.45 -2.94 -10.25
CA VAL A 586 -7.86 -2.82 -11.64
C VAL A 586 -6.73 -3.32 -12.53
N LYS A 587 -7.05 -4.11 -13.55
CA LYS A 587 -6.10 -4.61 -14.55
C LYS A 587 -6.59 -4.29 -15.96
N ILE A 588 -5.91 -3.38 -16.63
CA ILE A 588 -6.15 -2.94 -18.00
C ILE A 588 -5.35 -3.83 -18.95
N HIS A 589 -6.03 -4.64 -19.78
CA HIS A 589 -5.35 -5.50 -20.75
C HIS A 589 -5.18 -4.75 -22.06
N ILE A 590 -3.92 -4.58 -22.49
CA ILE A 590 -3.54 -3.72 -23.63
C ILE A 590 -4.11 -4.28 -24.94
N GLY A 591 -3.82 -5.55 -25.26
CA GLY A 591 -4.18 -6.13 -26.56
C GLY A 591 -5.62 -6.67 -26.65
N SER A 592 -6.20 -7.14 -25.54
CA SER A 592 -7.46 -7.91 -25.58
C SER A 592 -8.74 -7.09 -25.41
N GLY A 593 -8.65 -5.77 -25.16
CA GLY A 593 -9.84 -4.95 -24.93
C GLY A 593 -10.64 -5.38 -23.69
N LYS A 594 -9.94 -5.93 -22.68
CA LYS A 594 -10.52 -6.46 -21.46
C LYS A 594 -10.08 -5.62 -20.26
N LEU A 595 -11.00 -5.39 -19.33
CA LEU A 595 -10.70 -4.92 -17.98
C LEU A 595 -10.89 -6.06 -17.00
N SER A 596 -10.03 -6.20 -16.00
CA SER A 596 -10.29 -7.10 -14.86
C SER A 596 -10.31 -6.33 -13.56
N LEU A 597 -11.30 -6.63 -12.74
CA LEU A 597 -11.50 -6.08 -11.41
C LEU A 597 -11.27 -7.19 -10.39
N MET A 598 -10.55 -6.91 -9.32
CA MET A 598 -10.21 -7.90 -8.30
C MET A 598 -10.46 -7.32 -6.91
N ARG A 599 -11.13 -8.10 -6.06
CA ARG A 599 -11.38 -7.79 -4.67
C ARG A 599 -10.70 -8.82 -3.78
N TYR A 600 -10.16 -8.34 -2.67
CA TYR A 600 -9.45 -9.12 -1.68
C TYR A 600 -10.17 -9.07 -0.33
N ASP A 601 -9.81 -9.97 0.58
CA ASP A 601 -10.44 -10.09 1.90
C ASP A 601 -10.09 -8.93 2.84
N ASP A 602 -8.84 -8.50 2.87
CA ASP A 602 -8.34 -7.37 3.66
C ASP A 602 -7.12 -6.74 2.98
N PHE A 603 -7.37 -5.99 1.90
CA PHE A 603 -6.31 -5.42 1.08
C PHE A 603 -5.41 -4.48 1.88
N ASP A 604 -5.98 -3.58 2.68
CA ASP A 604 -5.22 -2.58 3.42
C ASP A 604 -4.50 -3.16 4.64
N GLY A 605 -5.15 -4.06 5.40
CA GLY A 605 -4.64 -4.57 6.67
C GLY A 605 -3.63 -5.70 6.55
N ARG A 606 -3.59 -6.45 5.43
CA ARG A 606 -2.68 -7.61 5.25
C ARG A 606 -1.59 -7.35 4.23
N VAL A 607 -0.43 -7.94 4.49
CA VAL A 607 0.71 -7.95 3.55
C VAL A 607 0.57 -8.96 2.40
N LEU A 608 -0.20 -10.03 2.62
CA LEU A 608 -0.58 -11.03 1.62
C LEU A 608 -2.11 -11.24 1.66
N PRO A 609 -2.90 -10.28 1.16
CA PRO A 609 -4.35 -10.43 1.11
C PRO A 609 -4.76 -11.50 0.09
N ARG A 610 -5.90 -12.14 0.28
CA ARG A 610 -6.40 -13.23 -0.57
C ARG A 610 -7.49 -12.74 -1.51
N MET A 611 -7.39 -13.09 -2.79
CA MET A 611 -8.37 -12.68 -3.79
C MET A 611 -9.68 -13.45 -3.60
N VAL A 612 -10.73 -12.75 -3.19
CA VAL A 612 -12.06 -13.32 -2.95
C VAL A 612 -12.94 -13.25 -4.19
N GLU A 613 -12.66 -12.31 -5.09
CA GLU A 613 -13.50 -12.06 -6.26
C GLU A 613 -12.68 -11.52 -7.41
N ARG A 614 -13.02 -11.96 -8.63
CA ARG A 614 -12.48 -11.41 -9.86
C ARG A 614 -13.57 -11.31 -10.92
N VAL A 615 -13.65 -10.15 -11.55
CA VAL A 615 -14.56 -9.90 -12.67
C VAL A 615 -13.76 -9.54 -13.91
N LYS A 616 -14.09 -10.14 -15.05
CA LYS A 616 -13.48 -9.82 -16.35
C LYS A 616 -14.54 -9.21 -17.25
N ILE A 617 -14.32 -7.97 -17.66
CA ILE A 617 -15.22 -7.20 -18.52
C ILE A 617 -14.59 -7.18 -19.92
N LYS A 618 -15.24 -7.81 -20.90
CA LYS A 618 -14.81 -7.84 -22.30
C LYS A 618 -15.52 -6.72 -23.05
N LEU A 619 -14.85 -5.57 -23.22
CA LEU A 619 -15.49 -4.35 -23.74
C LEU A 619 -16.06 -4.54 -25.15
N ARG A 620 -15.34 -5.28 -26.01
CA ARG A 620 -15.75 -5.53 -27.41
C ARG A 620 -16.97 -6.43 -27.51
N GLU A 621 -17.03 -7.44 -26.67
CA GLU A 621 -18.12 -8.43 -26.63
C GLU A 621 -19.31 -7.94 -25.79
N GLN A 622 -19.11 -6.89 -24.98
CA GLN A 622 -20.05 -6.41 -23.97
C GLN A 622 -20.47 -7.51 -22.99
N ASP A 623 -19.52 -8.38 -22.66
CA ASP A 623 -19.71 -9.57 -21.83
C ASP A 623 -18.89 -9.49 -20.53
N ILE A 624 -19.36 -10.18 -19.49
CA ILE A 624 -18.76 -10.16 -18.14
C ILE A 624 -18.62 -11.59 -17.62
N ASP A 625 -17.39 -12.01 -17.36
CA ASP A 625 -17.11 -13.26 -16.62
C ASP A 625 -16.90 -12.96 -15.14
N TYR A 626 -17.66 -13.62 -14.27
CA TYR A 626 -17.55 -13.49 -12.81
C TYR A 626 -16.91 -14.72 -12.18
N PHE A 627 -15.95 -14.52 -11.27
CA PHE A 627 -15.28 -15.57 -10.51
C PHE A 627 -15.32 -15.22 -9.02
N ALA A 628 -15.98 -16.05 -8.22
CA ALA A 628 -15.88 -16.00 -6.76
C ALA A 628 -14.93 -17.10 -6.27
N TYR A 629 -14.08 -16.75 -5.32
CA TYR A 629 -13.15 -17.66 -4.67
C TYR A 629 -13.61 -17.91 -3.23
N GLY A 630 -13.47 -19.16 -2.77
CA GLY A 630 -14.10 -19.65 -1.55
C GLY A 630 -13.91 -21.16 -1.42
N ASP A 631 -14.97 -21.89 -1.06
CA ASP A 631 -14.87 -23.33 -0.81
C ASP A 631 -14.49 -24.14 -2.07
N ASP A 632 -15.01 -23.75 -3.24
CA ASP A 632 -14.76 -24.46 -4.50
C ASP A 632 -13.38 -24.17 -5.12
N PHE A 633 -12.79 -23.02 -4.80
CA PHE A 633 -11.50 -22.57 -5.32
C PHE A 633 -10.74 -21.79 -4.24
N GLU A 634 -9.60 -22.34 -3.80
CA GLU A 634 -8.75 -21.70 -2.81
C GLU A 634 -8.38 -20.26 -3.24
N PRO A 635 -8.73 -19.24 -2.44
CA PRO A 635 -8.41 -17.84 -2.73
C PRO A 635 -6.89 -17.61 -2.82
N PRO A 636 -6.33 -17.24 -3.99
CA PRO A 636 -4.90 -17.04 -4.14
C PRO A 636 -4.42 -15.78 -3.42
N TYR A 637 -3.17 -15.78 -2.95
CA TYR A 637 -2.52 -14.59 -2.39
C TYR A 637 -2.23 -13.54 -3.45
N LEU A 638 -2.24 -12.28 -3.03
CA LEU A 638 -1.62 -11.18 -3.75
C LEU A 638 -0.15 -11.06 -3.36
N TYR A 639 0.73 -11.58 -4.21
CA TYR A 639 2.16 -11.38 -4.04
C TYR A 639 2.59 -10.00 -4.56
N ARG A 640 3.68 -9.47 -3.98
CA ARG A 640 4.31 -8.20 -4.38
C ARG A 640 3.32 -7.04 -4.44
N LYS A 641 2.48 -6.91 -3.41
CA LYS A 641 1.40 -5.92 -3.36
C LYS A 641 1.91 -4.49 -3.57
N SER A 642 3.13 -4.18 -3.14
CA SER A 642 3.80 -2.88 -3.38
C SER A 642 3.89 -2.49 -4.85
N ARG A 643 3.83 -3.45 -5.80
CA ARG A 643 3.80 -3.16 -7.25
C ARG A 643 2.54 -2.43 -7.70
N TYR A 644 1.43 -2.60 -6.99
CA TYR A 644 0.12 -2.11 -7.42
C TYR A 644 -0.32 -0.83 -6.69
N ILE A 645 0.40 -0.44 -5.65
CA ILE A 645 0.25 0.81 -4.90
C ILE A 645 1.49 1.70 -5.13
N ASN A 646 1.43 2.95 -4.70
CA ASN A 646 2.55 3.89 -4.81
C ASN A 646 2.89 4.50 -3.44
N GLU A 647 3.93 5.33 -3.42
CA GLU A 647 4.43 5.97 -2.21
C GLU A 647 3.45 6.93 -1.52
N GLU A 648 2.35 7.29 -2.19
CA GLU A 648 1.28 8.10 -1.59
C GLU A 648 0.27 7.26 -0.80
N CYS A 649 0.31 5.94 -0.94
CA CYS A 649 -0.56 5.02 -0.22
C CYS A 649 -0.04 4.77 1.20
N ASP A 650 -0.96 4.66 2.15
CA ASP A 650 -0.65 4.34 3.53
C ASP A 650 0.03 2.96 3.64
N GLY A 651 1.08 2.84 4.46
CA GLY A 651 1.81 1.58 4.65
C GLY A 651 2.67 1.12 3.47
N TYR A 652 2.84 1.94 2.43
CA TYR A 652 3.66 1.58 1.26
C TYR A 652 5.11 1.19 1.61
N PRO A 653 5.85 1.94 2.45
CA PRO A 653 7.24 1.57 2.79
C PRO A 653 7.34 0.22 3.50
N GLU A 654 6.42 -0.06 4.42
CA GLU A 654 6.34 -1.32 5.15
C GLU A 654 6.00 -2.49 4.23
N GLN A 655 5.06 -2.30 3.31
CA GLN A 655 4.72 -3.29 2.29
C GLN A 655 5.89 -3.57 1.34
N LEU A 656 6.59 -2.53 0.89
CA LEU A 656 7.76 -2.66 0.01
C LEU A 656 8.87 -3.46 0.71
N ALA A 657 9.17 -3.13 1.97
CA ALA A 657 10.16 -3.85 2.77
C ALA A 657 9.77 -5.32 2.99
N PHE A 658 8.48 -5.61 3.20
CA PHE A 658 7.98 -6.97 3.30
C PHE A 658 8.17 -7.74 1.98
N ASP A 659 7.80 -7.14 0.85
CA ASP A 659 7.91 -7.76 -0.48
C ASP A 659 9.38 -8.01 -0.86
N GLU A 660 10.29 -7.06 -0.60
CA GLU A 660 11.73 -7.23 -0.80
C GLU A 660 12.31 -8.35 0.09
N ALA A 661 11.90 -8.41 1.36
CA ALA A 661 12.33 -9.48 2.27
C ALA A 661 11.83 -10.86 1.79
N LEU A 662 10.62 -10.94 1.25
CA LEU A 662 10.05 -12.17 0.71
C LEU A 662 10.73 -12.58 -0.61
N ASP A 663 11.01 -11.64 -1.50
CA ASP A 663 11.74 -11.89 -2.75
C ASP A 663 13.17 -12.37 -2.48
N ALA A 664 13.82 -11.85 -1.43
CA ALA A 664 15.16 -12.29 -1.00
C ALA A 664 15.21 -13.76 -0.56
N LEU A 665 14.07 -14.37 -0.19
CA LEU A 665 14.01 -15.81 0.10
C LEU A 665 14.01 -16.68 -1.17
N GLY A 666 13.84 -16.09 -2.36
CA GLY A 666 13.80 -16.82 -3.63
C GLY A 666 12.62 -17.80 -3.77
N LEU A 667 11.56 -17.62 -2.97
CA LEU A 667 10.39 -18.51 -2.94
C LEU A 667 9.40 -18.25 -4.08
N LEU A 668 9.43 -17.03 -4.64
CA LEU A 668 8.49 -16.61 -5.66
C LEU A 668 9.14 -16.68 -7.05
N PRO A 669 8.40 -17.16 -8.07
CA PRO A 669 8.88 -17.09 -9.44
C PRO A 669 9.05 -15.62 -9.86
N ALA A 670 9.95 -15.39 -10.82
CA ALA A 670 10.18 -14.05 -11.37
C ALA A 670 8.89 -13.44 -11.97
N SER A 671 8.05 -14.28 -12.60
CA SER A 671 6.79 -13.89 -13.24
C SER A 671 5.62 -14.83 -12.86
N GLY A 672 4.39 -14.37 -13.14
CA GLY A 672 3.16 -15.13 -12.88
C GLY A 672 2.47 -14.79 -11.55
N TYR A 673 1.50 -15.62 -11.17
CA TYR A 673 0.64 -15.42 -10.01
C TYR A 673 1.22 -16.01 -8.70
N GLY A 674 2.47 -16.50 -8.73
CA GLY A 674 3.09 -17.19 -7.60
C GLY A 674 2.47 -18.58 -7.31
N PRO A 675 2.98 -19.27 -6.29
CA PRO A 675 2.44 -20.54 -5.83
C PRO A 675 1.03 -20.40 -5.21
N ALA A 676 0.27 -21.50 -5.17
CA ALA A 676 -0.98 -21.55 -4.41
C ALA A 676 -0.72 -21.36 -2.90
N PRO A 677 -1.65 -20.80 -2.11
CA PRO A 677 -1.44 -20.49 -0.70
C PRO A 677 -0.89 -21.65 0.13
N GLY A 678 -1.49 -22.84 0.05
CA GLY A 678 -0.98 -24.00 0.79
C GLY A 678 0.45 -24.42 0.40
N ALA A 679 0.83 -24.29 -0.87
CA ALA A 679 2.19 -24.57 -1.32
C ALA A 679 3.18 -23.49 -0.85
N PHE A 680 2.77 -22.22 -0.87
CA PHE A 680 3.55 -21.10 -0.35
C PHE A 680 3.81 -21.24 1.15
N ASP A 681 2.76 -21.47 1.94
CA ASP A 681 2.84 -21.59 3.39
C ASP A 681 3.76 -22.77 3.78
N ALA A 682 3.70 -23.88 3.04
CA ALA A 682 4.59 -25.02 3.24
C ALA A 682 6.06 -24.71 2.90
N LEU A 683 6.31 -23.95 1.83
CA LEU A 683 7.67 -23.50 1.47
C LEU A 683 8.24 -22.55 2.52
N LEU A 684 7.42 -21.64 3.04
CA LEU A 684 7.80 -20.67 4.07
C LEU A 684 8.18 -21.37 5.38
N GLU A 685 7.33 -22.28 5.86
CA GLU A 685 7.58 -23.04 7.10
C GLU A 685 8.79 -23.97 6.95
N ARG A 686 9.00 -24.56 5.76
CA ARG A 686 10.19 -25.38 5.49
C ARG A 686 11.50 -24.59 5.65
N GLN A 687 11.51 -23.31 5.29
CA GLN A 687 12.65 -22.41 5.52
C GLN A 687 12.61 -21.72 6.90
N ARG A 688 11.72 -22.17 7.80
CA ARG A 688 11.57 -21.65 9.16
C ARG A 688 11.21 -20.17 9.19
N TRP A 689 10.36 -19.73 8.26
CA TRP A 689 9.77 -18.40 8.23
C TRP A 689 8.25 -18.48 8.44
N THR A 690 7.70 -17.42 9.04
CA THR A 690 6.26 -17.21 9.17
C THR A 690 5.96 -15.72 9.04
N ILE A 691 4.69 -15.37 8.83
CA ILE A 691 4.22 -14.00 8.84
C ILE A 691 3.58 -13.73 10.20
N ALA A 692 4.04 -12.69 10.89
CA ALA A 692 3.45 -12.21 12.14
C ALA A 692 3.52 -10.68 12.15
N ASP A 693 2.44 -10.02 12.58
CA ASP A 693 2.34 -8.56 12.64
C ASP A 693 2.74 -7.87 11.32
N ASN A 694 2.29 -8.42 10.19
CA ASN A 694 2.62 -7.92 8.85
C ASN A 694 4.12 -7.90 8.52
N ALA A 695 4.93 -8.70 9.22
CA ALA A 695 6.35 -8.87 8.96
C ALA A 695 6.71 -10.33 8.77
N LEU A 696 7.74 -10.56 7.95
CA LEU A 696 8.39 -11.84 7.80
C LEU A 696 9.31 -12.06 9.02
N VAL A 697 9.03 -13.09 9.82
CA VAL A 697 9.77 -13.41 11.04
C VAL A 697 10.16 -14.89 11.08
N ARG A 698 11.26 -15.22 11.78
CA ARG A 698 11.65 -16.61 11.97
C ARG A 698 10.61 -17.36 12.80
N SER A 699 10.27 -18.57 12.36
CA SER A 699 9.29 -19.43 13.01
C SER A 699 9.73 -19.81 14.43
N ARG A 700 8.78 -19.74 15.37
CA ARG A 700 8.97 -20.13 16.78
C ARG A 700 8.34 -21.49 17.11
N THR A 701 7.79 -22.18 16.11
CA THR A 701 7.29 -23.55 16.26
C THR A 701 8.47 -24.50 16.48
N ILE A 702 8.28 -25.60 17.20
CA ILE A 702 9.26 -26.68 17.25
C ILE A 702 8.84 -27.72 16.22
N PRO A 703 9.66 -28.02 15.20
CA PRO A 703 9.32 -29.00 14.18
C PRO A 703 9.42 -30.42 14.73
N GLU A 704 8.68 -31.34 14.11
CA GLU A 704 8.83 -32.78 14.37
C GLU A 704 10.23 -33.26 13.99
N ALA A 705 10.75 -34.26 14.69
CA ALA A 705 12.12 -34.75 14.46
C ALA A 705 12.34 -35.23 13.02
N ASP A 706 11.35 -35.90 12.42
CA ASP A 706 11.44 -36.41 11.04
C ASP A 706 11.04 -35.36 9.98
N ALA A 707 10.77 -34.11 10.39
CA ALA A 707 10.52 -33.04 9.43
C ALA A 707 11.81 -32.72 8.64
N PRO A 708 11.68 -32.29 7.37
CA PRO A 708 12.83 -31.86 6.56
C PRO A 708 13.59 -30.70 7.22
N CYS A 709 14.92 -30.79 7.19
CA CYS A 709 15.85 -29.75 7.58
C CYS A 709 16.77 -29.50 6.39
N GLY A 710 16.42 -28.52 5.56
CA GLY A 710 16.98 -28.35 4.22
C GLY A 710 16.30 -29.23 3.16
N ARG A 711 17.05 -29.60 2.13
CA ARG A 711 16.62 -30.43 1.00
C ARG A 711 16.94 -31.90 1.18
N ALA A 712 18.10 -32.22 1.71
CA ALA A 712 18.58 -33.60 1.76
C ALA A 712 18.40 -34.27 3.14
N LEU A 713 18.25 -33.50 4.21
CA LEU A 713 18.31 -34.00 5.59
C LEU A 713 16.99 -33.76 6.36
N THR A 714 16.87 -34.43 7.50
CA THR A 714 15.83 -34.25 8.53
C THR A 714 16.45 -33.70 9.82
N TYR A 715 15.64 -33.08 10.69
CA TYR A 715 16.12 -32.62 11.99
C TYR A 715 16.71 -33.77 12.82
N ARG A 716 16.08 -34.96 12.77
CA ARG A 716 16.57 -36.16 13.46
C ARG A 716 17.99 -36.50 13.05
N GLN A 717 18.34 -36.43 11.77
CA GLN A 717 19.70 -36.75 11.31
C GLN A 717 20.75 -35.79 11.86
N LEU A 718 20.41 -34.53 12.11
CA LEU A 718 21.33 -33.54 12.68
C LEU A 718 21.34 -33.54 14.22
N ILE A 719 20.29 -34.08 14.84
CA ILE A 719 20.10 -34.10 16.30
C ILE A 719 20.53 -35.43 16.91
N GLU A 720 20.21 -36.54 16.28
CA GLU A 720 20.45 -37.91 16.75
C GLU A 720 21.61 -38.55 15.98
N CYS A 721 22.72 -37.81 15.81
CA CYS A 721 23.93 -38.31 15.17
C CYS A 721 25.14 -38.35 16.12
N GLY A 722 26.12 -39.16 15.73
CA GLY A 722 27.39 -39.33 16.43
C GLY A 722 27.44 -40.46 17.46
N GLU A 723 28.65 -40.91 17.74
CA GLU A 723 28.91 -42.14 18.52
C GLU A 723 28.38 -42.06 19.95
N THR A 724 28.49 -40.90 20.60
CA THR A 724 28.03 -40.74 22.00
C THR A 724 26.51 -40.82 22.09
N GLN A 725 25.79 -40.23 21.14
CA GLN A 725 24.33 -40.30 21.11
C GLN A 725 23.87 -41.75 20.84
N ALA A 726 24.50 -42.41 19.85
CA ALA A 726 24.20 -43.81 19.52
C ALA A 726 24.50 -44.78 20.69
N ALA A 727 25.60 -44.56 21.42
CA ALA A 727 26.00 -45.41 22.54
C ALA A 727 25.15 -45.18 23.80
N THR A 728 24.72 -43.95 24.07
CA THR A 728 24.00 -43.59 25.30
C THR A 728 22.48 -43.64 25.15
N GLY A 729 21.94 -43.44 23.95
CA GLY A 729 20.50 -43.33 23.69
C GLY A 729 19.84 -42.13 24.38
N LEU A 730 20.62 -41.14 24.86
CA LEU A 730 20.08 -39.97 25.53
C LEU A 730 19.23 -39.14 24.57
N ALA A 731 18.10 -38.64 25.07
CA ALA A 731 17.26 -37.72 24.31
C ALA A 731 18.03 -36.41 24.09
N ASN A 732 18.42 -36.15 22.83
CA ASN A 732 19.22 -35.00 22.45
C ASN A 732 18.38 -33.88 21.83
N ARG A 733 17.13 -33.71 22.24
CA ARG A 733 16.21 -32.76 21.59
C ARG A 733 16.53 -31.31 21.99
N PRO A 734 16.67 -30.37 21.04
CA PRO A 734 16.78 -28.95 21.36
C PRO A 734 15.55 -28.42 22.10
N GLU A 735 15.75 -27.47 23.01
CA GLU A 735 14.65 -26.82 23.74
C GLU A 735 14.27 -25.47 23.10
N GLN A 736 15.21 -24.79 22.43
CA GLN A 736 14.97 -23.48 21.83
C GLN A 736 14.54 -23.59 20.36
N PRO A 737 13.43 -22.94 19.94
CA PRO A 737 13.03 -22.89 18.53
C PRO A 737 14.11 -22.33 17.59
N GLU A 738 14.93 -21.41 18.08
CA GLU A 738 16.03 -20.79 17.34
C GLU A 738 17.14 -21.81 17.02
N THR A 739 17.31 -22.86 17.82
CA THR A 739 18.24 -23.96 17.51
C THR A 739 17.82 -24.69 16.24
N TYR A 740 16.52 -24.96 16.08
CA TYR A 740 16.00 -25.59 14.86
C TYR A 740 16.18 -24.68 13.64
N THR A 741 15.96 -23.38 13.80
CA THR A 741 16.23 -22.41 12.72
C THR A 741 17.71 -22.41 12.33
N ALA A 742 18.62 -22.40 13.30
CA ALA A 742 20.06 -22.45 13.03
C ALA A 742 20.50 -23.74 12.33
N LEU A 743 19.91 -24.89 12.71
CA LEU A 743 20.15 -26.17 12.02
C LEU A 743 19.63 -26.14 10.57
N CYS A 744 18.45 -25.56 10.35
CA CYS A 744 17.88 -25.40 9.01
C CYS A 744 18.73 -24.47 8.13
N ASP A 745 19.21 -23.37 8.68
CA ASP A 745 20.09 -22.44 7.97
C ASP A 745 21.43 -23.12 7.65
N LEU A 746 22.06 -23.83 8.59
CA LEU A 746 23.27 -24.63 8.33
C LEU A 746 23.05 -25.67 7.22
N ALA A 747 21.92 -26.39 7.27
CA ALA A 747 21.59 -27.38 6.25
C ALA A 747 21.42 -26.72 4.87
N THR A 748 20.62 -25.66 4.78
CA THR A 748 20.28 -25.01 3.50
C THR A 748 21.47 -24.28 2.88
N GLN A 749 22.31 -23.66 3.72
CA GLN A 749 23.38 -22.77 3.27
C GLN A 749 24.71 -23.49 3.05
N VAL A 750 24.94 -24.64 3.71
CA VAL A 750 26.22 -25.36 3.64
C VAL A 750 26.03 -26.81 3.22
N LEU A 751 25.19 -27.57 3.92
CA LEU A 751 25.13 -29.03 3.71
C LEU A 751 24.42 -29.43 2.42
N ASP A 752 23.31 -28.80 2.08
CA ASP A 752 22.60 -29.05 0.83
C ASP A 752 23.50 -28.78 -0.40
N PRO A 753 24.22 -27.64 -0.51
CA PRO A 753 25.20 -27.42 -1.57
C PRO A 753 26.30 -28.50 -1.64
N VAL A 754 26.85 -28.91 -0.48
CA VAL A 754 27.85 -29.98 -0.43
C VAL A 754 27.26 -31.29 -0.94
N ILE A 755 26.04 -31.64 -0.51
CA ILE A 755 25.36 -32.87 -0.91
C ILE A 755 25.01 -32.85 -2.41
N ASP A 756 24.61 -31.69 -2.94
CA ASP A 756 24.31 -31.53 -4.36
C ASP A 756 25.57 -31.71 -5.23
N TYR A 757 26.75 -31.27 -4.75
CA TYR A 757 28.00 -31.34 -5.50
C TYR A 757 28.72 -32.68 -5.35
N PHE A 758 28.95 -33.14 -4.12
CA PHE A 758 29.74 -34.34 -3.79
C PHE A 758 28.90 -35.60 -3.56
N GLY A 759 27.57 -35.48 -3.45
CA GLY A 759 26.70 -36.57 -3.04
C GLY A 759 26.50 -36.67 -1.52
N MET A 760 25.82 -37.72 -1.08
CA MET A 760 25.33 -37.82 0.30
C MET A 760 26.47 -37.86 1.34
N ILE A 761 26.33 -37.06 2.40
CA ILE A 761 27.31 -36.99 3.49
C ILE A 761 27.00 -37.97 4.62
N ARG A 762 28.04 -38.39 5.35
CA ARG A 762 27.95 -39.09 6.61
C ARG A 762 28.16 -38.13 7.78
N LEU A 763 27.11 -37.92 8.56
CA LEU A 763 27.15 -37.10 9.77
C LEU A 763 27.82 -37.87 10.92
N THR A 764 28.86 -37.28 11.49
CA THR A 764 29.65 -37.88 12.58
C THR A 764 29.42 -37.21 13.93
N TYR A 765 29.00 -35.95 13.93
CA TYR A 765 28.57 -35.23 15.12
C TYR A 765 27.72 -34.03 14.72
N GLY A 766 26.73 -33.65 15.53
CA GLY A 766 25.74 -32.62 15.18
C GLY A 766 25.33 -31.81 16.40
N PHE A 767 24.05 -31.55 16.57
CA PHE A 767 23.57 -30.81 17.74
C PHE A 767 23.97 -31.52 19.05
N CYS A 768 24.31 -30.75 20.09
CA CYS A 768 24.68 -31.28 21.39
C CYS A 768 23.94 -30.57 22.52
N SER A 769 22.95 -31.26 23.09
CA SER A 769 22.23 -30.81 24.28
C SER A 769 23.13 -30.83 25.52
N ALA A 770 22.78 -30.04 26.54
CA ALA A 770 23.51 -30.01 27.80
C ALA A 770 23.62 -31.39 28.52
N PRO A 771 22.60 -32.28 28.47
CA PRO A 771 22.75 -33.66 28.93
C PRO A 771 23.76 -34.48 28.12
N LEU A 772 23.72 -34.41 26.79
CA LEU A 772 24.64 -35.15 25.92
C LEU A 772 26.09 -34.68 26.12
N ALA A 773 26.31 -33.37 26.22
CA ALA A 773 27.62 -32.77 26.46
C ALA A 773 28.32 -33.32 27.72
N LYS A 774 27.55 -33.66 28.78
CA LYS A 774 28.10 -34.24 30.01
C LYS A 774 28.55 -35.69 29.84
N ALA A 775 28.04 -36.40 28.84
CA ALA A 775 28.36 -37.79 28.56
C ALA A 775 29.58 -37.95 27.62
N ILE A 776 30.03 -36.88 26.96
CA ILE A 776 31.16 -36.93 26.02
C ILE A 776 32.49 -37.01 26.78
N PRO A 777 33.33 -38.03 26.54
CA PRO A 777 34.62 -38.19 27.21
C PRO A 777 35.66 -37.20 26.65
N GLY A 778 35.73 -35.98 27.20
CA GLY A 778 36.70 -34.97 26.78
C GLY A 778 36.43 -33.58 27.36
N ARG A 779 37.35 -32.63 27.11
CA ARG A 779 37.09 -31.20 27.37
C ARG A 779 36.46 -30.58 26.13
N ILE A 780 35.14 -30.55 26.08
CA ILE A 780 34.40 -29.60 25.24
C ILE A 780 34.61 -28.20 25.85
N ASP A 781 34.68 -27.16 25.01
CA ASP A 781 34.63 -25.76 25.46
C ASP A 781 33.22 -25.21 25.15
N PRO A 782 32.24 -25.36 26.06
CA PRO A 782 30.84 -25.09 25.75
C PRO A 782 30.58 -23.62 25.38
N LYS A 783 31.47 -22.70 25.79
CA LYS A 783 31.34 -21.27 25.49
C LYS A 783 31.64 -20.94 24.03
N ARG A 784 32.33 -21.82 23.32
CA ARG A 784 32.78 -21.65 21.93
C ARG A 784 32.26 -22.71 20.99
N ASP A 785 31.58 -23.71 21.53
CA ASP A 785 31.06 -24.85 20.80
C ASP A 785 29.68 -24.54 20.19
N GLN A 786 29.65 -24.33 18.88
CA GLN A 786 28.42 -24.06 18.12
C GLN A 786 27.55 -25.32 17.93
N HIS A 787 27.97 -26.51 18.37
CA HIS A 787 27.09 -27.67 18.49
C HIS A 787 25.98 -27.47 19.53
N ALA A 788 26.18 -26.60 20.53
CA ALA A 788 25.13 -26.21 21.48
C ALA A 788 24.09 -25.25 20.87
N ALA A 789 24.36 -24.76 19.66
CA ALA A 789 23.53 -23.84 18.91
C ALA A 789 23.01 -22.63 19.73
N HIS A 790 21.68 -22.45 19.78
CA HIS A 790 21.02 -21.34 20.49
C HIS A 790 20.55 -21.72 21.90
N GLU A 791 20.95 -22.89 22.41
CA GLU A 791 20.54 -23.34 23.73
C GLU A 791 21.02 -22.41 24.84
N ARG A 792 20.22 -22.34 25.90
CA ARG A 792 20.45 -21.42 27.02
C ARG A 792 20.88 -22.17 28.27
N ASN A 793 21.74 -21.55 29.05
CA ASN A 793 22.09 -22.06 30.36
C ASN A 793 20.96 -21.77 31.38
N ARG A 794 21.14 -22.23 32.62
CA ARG A 794 20.14 -22.05 33.71
C ARG A 794 19.83 -20.57 34.06
N LEU A 795 20.68 -19.63 33.65
CA LEU A 795 20.48 -18.19 33.85
C LEU A 795 19.81 -17.52 32.63
N GLY A 796 19.43 -18.29 31.60
CA GLY A 796 18.80 -17.78 30.39
C GLY A 796 19.78 -17.18 29.37
N HIS A 797 21.09 -17.20 29.62
CA HIS A 797 22.09 -16.73 28.66
C HIS A 797 22.44 -17.83 27.64
N PRO A 798 22.82 -17.50 26.40
CA PRO A 798 23.31 -18.48 25.43
C PRO A 798 24.48 -19.29 25.99
N ILE A 799 24.47 -20.61 25.75
CA ILE A 799 25.57 -21.51 26.14
C ILE A 799 26.82 -21.16 25.33
N CYS A 800 26.66 -21.01 24.01
CA CYS A 800 27.68 -20.53 23.09
C CYS A 800 27.34 -19.09 22.67
N SER A 801 28.25 -18.14 22.88
CA SER A 801 28.01 -16.74 22.52
C SER A 801 28.06 -16.48 21.02
N ARG A 802 28.61 -17.42 20.23
CA ARG A 802 28.72 -17.32 18.76
C ARG A 802 27.38 -17.53 18.07
N LEU A 803 26.43 -18.21 18.72
CA LEU A 803 25.15 -18.62 18.14
C LEU A 803 25.34 -19.43 16.83
N GLY A 804 24.28 -19.63 16.05
CA GLY A 804 24.33 -20.49 14.86
C GLY A 804 24.29 -21.97 15.22
N ALA A 805 24.72 -22.83 14.30
CA ALA A 805 24.82 -24.27 14.52
C ALA A 805 26.09 -24.83 13.85
N ALA A 806 26.55 -25.99 14.31
CA ALA A 806 27.69 -26.68 13.76
C ALA A 806 27.45 -28.18 13.57
N VAL A 807 28.25 -28.78 12.68
CA VAL A 807 28.19 -30.19 12.33
C VAL A 807 29.56 -30.70 11.92
N ASP A 808 29.83 -31.96 12.22
CA ASP A 808 31.00 -32.69 11.77
C ASP A 808 30.56 -33.76 10.78
N PHE A 809 31.09 -33.74 9.57
CA PHE A 809 30.72 -34.68 8.52
C PHE A 809 31.90 -35.16 7.68
N LEU A 810 31.67 -36.28 7.01
CA LEU A 810 32.58 -36.90 6.07
C LEU A 810 31.82 -37.14 4.75
N VAL A 811 32.50 -36.97 3.62
CA VAL A 811 32.03 -37.50 2.33
C VAL A 811 32.78 -38.80 2.09
N GLU A 812 32.07 -39.91 1.94
CA GLU A 812 32.72 -41.21 1.70
C GLU A 812 33.38 -41.22 0.32
N ASP A 813 34.57 -41.81 0.23
CA ASP A 813 35.36 -41.96 -1.00
C ASP A 813 35.90 -40.66 -1.65
N GLU A 814 35.83 -39.51 -0.96
CA GLU A 814 36.39 -38.22 -1.41
C GLU A 814 37.54 -37.73 -0.52
N ASP A 815 38.45 -36.89 -1.05
CA ASP A 815 39.48 -36.23 -0.24
C ASP A 815 38.86 -35.05 0.53
N MET A 816 38.85 -35.13 1.87
CA MET A 816 38.24 -34.10 2.70
C MET A 816 38.97 -32.74 2.63
N LEU A 817 40.21 -32.69 2.14
CA LEU A 817 40.88 -31.42 1.84
C LEU A 817 40.21 -30.72 0.64
N GLU A 818 39.84 -31.47 -0.39
CA GLU A 818 39.12 -30.94 -1.55
C GLU A 818 37.72 -30.50 -1.16
N VAL A 819 37.01 -31.31 -0.38
CA VAL A 819 35.69 -30.94 0.18
C VAL A 819 35.80 -29.67 1.03
N ALA A 820 36.78 -29.58 1.93
CA ALA A 820 36.97 -28.40 2.77
C ALA A 820 37.29 -27.14 1.95
N ARG A 821 38.14 -27.26 0.92
CA ARG A 821 38.46 -26.15 0.01
C ARG A 821 37.23 -25.71 -0.78
N TRP A 822 36.44 -26.66 -1.27
CA TRP A 822 35.19 -26.36 -1.97
C TRP A 822 34.18 -25.66 -1.05
N VAL A 823 33.99 -26.13 0.19
CA VAL A 823 33.14 -25.45 1.18
C VAL A 823 33.61 -24.03 1.42
N VAL A 824 34.93 -23.82 1.55
CA VAL A 824 35.51 -22.49 1.73
C VAL A 824 35.25 -21.59 0.52
N ALA A 825 35.33 -22.12 -0.71
CA ALA A 825 35.13 -21.34 -1.92
C ALA A 825 33.64 -21.02 -2.18
N GLU A 826 32.76 -22.01 -2.05
CA GLU A 826 31.41 -21.99 -2.64
C GLU A 826 30.28 -21.77 -1.62
N THR A 827 30.55 -21.83 -0.31
CA THR A 827 29.50 -21.69 0.70
C THR A 827 29.72 -20.52 1.66
N PRO A 828 28.65 -19.90 2.18
CA PRO A 828 28.73 -19.01 3.33
C PRO A 828 28.87 -19.87 4.60
N PHE A 829 30.03 -19.83 5.26
CA PHE A 829 30.28 -20.53 6.52
C PHE A 829 30.83 -19.56 7.57
N ASP A 830 30.61 -19.87 8.85
CA ASP A 830 31.19 -19.12 9.95
C ASP A 830 32.61 -19.61 10.25
N ARG A 831 32.77 -20.89 10.61
CA ARG A 831 34.08 -21.49 10.90
C ARG A 831 34.19 -22.89 10.34
N LEU A 832 35.37 -23.20 9.81
CA LEU A 832 35.73 -24.54 9.35
C LEU A 832 36.98 -25.02 10.08
N TYR A 833 36.90 -26.19 10.72
CA TYR A 833 38.07 -26.88 11.30
C TYR A 833 38.40 -28.12 10.47
N PHE A 834 39.63 -28.17 9.99
CA PHE A 834 40.15 -29.26 9.17
C PHE A 834 41.12 -30.12 9.98
N TYR A 835 40.85 -31.42 10.07
CA TYR A 835 41.60 -32.38 10.89
C TYR A 835 42.54 -33.30 10.09
N GLY A 836 42.30 -33.46 8.78
CA GLY A 836 43.07 -34.32 7.88
C GLY A 836 42.21 -34.79 6.70
N SER A 837 42.84 -35.27 5.62
CA SER A 837 42.16 -35.67 4.38
C SER A 837 41.20 -36.86 4.51
N ASP A 838 41.43 -37.74 5.49
CA ASP A 838 40.58 -38.91 5.75
C ASP A 838 39.71 -38.74 7.01
N MET A 839 39.63 -37.52 7.55
CA MET A 839 38.95 -37.23 8.81
C MET A 839 37.74 -36.33 8.58
N PRO A 840 36.68 -36.44 9.39
CA PRO A 840 35.54 -35.52 9.31
C PRO A 840 35.98 -34.07 9.45
N ILE A 841 35.33 -33.17 8.71
CA ILE A 841 35.52 -31.73 8.87
C ILE A 841 34.41 -31.17 9.75
N HIS A 842 34.75 -30.19 10.58
CA HIS A 842 33.76 -29.42 11.34
C HIS A 842 33.43 -28.17 10.55
N VAL A 843 32.15 -27.90 10.33
CA VAL A 843 31.68 -26.66 9.74
C VAL A 843 30.55 -26.08 10.58
N SER A 844 30.53 -24.76 10.68
CA SER A 844 29.50 -24.01 11.38
C SER A 844 28.93 -22.92 10.49
N TYR A 845 27.66 -22.60 10.72
CA TYR A 845 26.95 -21.48 10.13
C TYR A 845 26.33 -20.65 11.26
N GLY A 846 26.57 -19.35 11.25
CA GLY A 846 26.13 -18.48 12.32
C GLY A 846 26.11 -17.00 11.91
N PRO A 847 25.58 -16.13 12.77
CA PRO A 847 25.37 -14.72 12.46
C PRO A 847 26.68 -13.94 12.25
N GLU A 848 27.80 -14.42 12.79
CA GLU A 848 29.11 -13.77 12.62
C GLU A 848 29.65 -13.88 11.18
N GLN A 849 29.27 -14.92 10.42
CA GLN A 849 29.76 -15.18 9.06
C GLN A 849 31.28 -14.98 8.91
N SER A 850 32.06 -15.40 9.90
CA SER A 850 33.46 -15.00 10.04
C SER A 850 34.41 -15.60 8.99
N ARG A 851 33.94 -16.59 8.22
CA ARG A 851 34.71 -17.35 7.20
C ARG A 851 36.08 -17.79 7.70
N GLN A 852 36.18 -18.14 8.99
CA GLN A 852 37.45 -18.49 9.61
C GLN A 852 37.82 -19.94 9.32
N VAL A 853 38.98 -20.15 8.71
CA VAL A 853 39.54 -21.49 8.48
C VAL A 853 40.59 -21.83 9.54
N VAL A 854 40.46 -23.00 10.16
CA VAL A 854 41.35 -23.48 11.22
C VAL A 854 41.92 -24.84 10.85
N LEU A 855 43.24 -24.93 10.72
CA LEU A 855 43.95 -26.20 10.56
C LEU A 855 44.28 -26.78 11.94
N MET A 856 43.90 -28.02 12.18
CA MET A 856 44.25 -28.75 13.39
C MET A 856 45.54 -29.54 13.15
N LEU A 857 46.69 -28.97 13.55
CA LEU A 857 48.01 -29.54 13.28
C LEU A 857 48.59 -30.24 14.50
N PRO A 858 49.35 -31.34 14.36
CA PRO A 858 50.01 -31.99 15.49
C PRO A 858 51.05 -31.06 16.11
N GLY A 859 50.88 -30.77 17.40
CA GLY A 859 51.84 -30.01 18.20
C GLY A 859 53.02 -30.89 18.67
N PRO A 860 54.00 -30.29 19.37
CA PRO A 860 55.21 -30.98 19.84
C PRO A 860 54.95 -32.18 20.77
N SER A 861 53.77 -32.24 21.40
CA SER A 861 53.33 -33.32 22.29
C SER A 861 52.44 -34.36 21.60
N GLY A 862 52.23 -34.27 20.29
CA GLY A 862 51.29 -35.11 19.53
C GLY A 862 49.82 -34.69 19.65
N ARG A 863 49.48 -33.70 20.49
CA ARG A 863 48.13 -33.13 20.58
C ARG A 863 47.90 -32.13 19.45
N LEU A 864 46.72 -32.17 18.82
CA LEU A 864 46.34 -31.20 17.79
C LEU A 864 46.22 -29.78 18.36
N VAL A 865 46.76 -28.81 17.65
CA VAL A 865 46.76 -27.38 17.99
C VAL A 865 46.08 -26.61 16.84
N PRO A 866 45.10 -25.72 17.14
CA PRO A 866 44.44 -24.93 16.11
C PRO A 866 45.36 -23.84 15.56
N LYS A 867 45.44 -23.73 14.23
CA LYS A 867 46.13 -22.65 13.52
C LYS A 867 45.17 -22.00 12.53
N CYS A 868 44.80 -20.75 12.78
CA CYS A 868 44.00 -19.97 11.83
C CYS A 868 44.83 -19.67 10.57
N VAL A 869 44.23 -19.85 9.41
CA VAL A 869 44.82 -19.54 8.10
C VAL A 869 43.91 -18.60 7.32
N PRO A 870 44.47 -17.63 6.58
CA PRO A 870 43.69 -16.83 5.62
C PRO A 870 43.03 -17.73 4.58
N VAL A 871 41.83 -17.35 4.13
CA VAL A 871 41.04 -18.10 3.14
C VAL A 871 41.83 -18.31 1.86
N GLU A 872 42.48 -17.25 1.37
CA GLU A 872 43.27 -17.26 0.13
C GLU A 872 44.39 -18.29 0.22
N ARG A 873 45.10 -18.31 1.35
CA ARG A 873 46.20 -19.25 1.62
C ARG A 873 45.73 -20.71 1.72
N PHE A 874 44.50 -20.94 2.17
CA PHE A 874 43.96 -22.29 2.27
C PHE A 874 43.51 -22.83 0.89
N LEU A 875 43.02 -21.93 0.03
CA LEU A 875 42.59 -22.22 -1.34
C LEU A 875 43.76 -22.37 -2.31
N ASP A 876 44.87 -21.65 -2.13
CA ASP A 876 46.04 -21.77 -2.98
C ASP A 876 46.70 -23.16 -2.82
N ALA A 877 46.78 -23.88 -3.93
CA ALA A 877 47.31 -25.24 -4.02
C ALA A 877 48.84 -25.33 -4.10
N ASP A 878 49.55 -24.21 -4.18
CA ASP A 878 51.02 -24.16 -4.28
C ASP A 878 51.62 -23.39 -3.11
N GLY A 879 52.30 -24.11 -2.22
CA GLY A 879 53.35 -23.53 -1.38
C GLY A 879 54.61 -23.28 -2.19
#